data_AF-A0A382ALH6-F1
#
_entry.id   AF-A0A382ALH6-F1
#
_cell.length_a   1.000
_cell.length_b   1.000
_cell.length_c   1.000
_cell.angle_alpha   90.00
_cell.angle_beta   90.00
_cell.angle_gamma   90.00
#
_symmetry.space_group_name_H-M   'P 1'
#
loop_
_entity.id
_entity.type
_entity.pdbx_description
1 polymer ?
#
loop_
_entity_poly.entity_id
_entity_poly.type
_entity_poly.pdbx_seq_one_letter_code
_entity_poly.pdbx_strand_id
1 'polypeptide(L)'
;TWLIIQWADFPSVIITWKAFWGKRGDVFFGLALISIIAGGWLFFTVGIWIGLLATIILLALVMVIGHMDAQGEDQYRFRDRLSGLRKAFEVRRPLIVMFVGLFIFLPNTFYGYDAAVPFEDKKDHDVAVYDFLSYDFLRPDEYMNDEKTNTSLYPAGVTGMYNKTNNQLWYMGNTGPSFPSNYWIEGLGWLSEQDTNLKPEDRPGFISWWDYGFWAIDIGEHPTVADNFQFGYQIAGNFIASQSEHEAMALLLYRLLEPEVDRDTGKFNAEIRNILLGHLSEDNITEFETIIMNPEDYIPKKADGSDQDVHKKNAAIRAGKPILMTIEKSQIADLMWEVEQATGHSIRYFAADTRLMPYSADNTGILYAPVTLADYDISNFFDVEAVLSDGRTVPFAEAIDIVTENPSIQVTDQTLVYKDKFLNSTFFRAFIGWSAPDIGRDISDGIPGIYGTIGQDQSLPPLFGWNMTHFKMVHSNSGLRILKYYDCATIYGTISTPNGDPVANANVTVLDENKVPHATVTTEADGKYSILVPAGNLTLAVSMGYPEADREKIFKTSNNILITKENIIISEEQAMRQAPSDINLDLEVEAASISSRLYWDSDKDGEFGADEVAIPLITVEAKNIRSGVINTDTTDSNGNYKFEGLAPGEYKVTAVIDGHHLDLKSYLGTAAIQAGQDVTVDDGLEPGAIWGKFTDEGLGSEVVTVSLYDHTNSSISERTFLSSSYHMSECIRDYIDDAVSFCFNNLLPGEYTLRMDSENVFTGWTNNT
;
A
#
# COMPACT_ATOMS: atom_id res chain seq x y z
N THR A 1 -9.72 -8.26 -49.08
CA THR A 1 -10.54 -9.47 -49.32
C THR A 1 -11.54 -9.28 -50.46
N TRP A 2 -12.37 -8.23 -50.44
CA TRP A 2 -13.42 -8.00 -51.45
C TRP A 2 -12.89 -7.84 -52.90
N LEU A 3 -11.78 -7.11 -53.07
CA LEU A 3 -11.09 -6.97 -54.36
C LEU A 3 -10.56 -8.31 -54.93
N ILE A 4 -10.16 -9.25 -54.07
CA ILE A 4 -9.64 -10.56 -54.47
C ILE A 4 -10.78 -11.50 -54.89
N ILE A 5 -11.92 -11.43 -54.19
CA ILE A 5 -13.16 -12.14 -54.54
C ILE A 5 -13.70 -11.63 -55.88
N GLN A 6 -13.68 -10.31 -56.11
CA GLN A 6 -14.00 -9.74 -57.42
C GLN A 6 -13.03 -10.21 -58.52
N TRP A 7 -11.73 -10.30 -58.21
CA TRP A 7 -10.73 -10.78 -59.17
C TRP A 7 -10.90 -12.25 -59.57
N ALA A 8 -11.46 -13.07 -58.68
CA ALA A 8 -11.74 -14.48 -58.94
C ALA A 8 -12.98 -14.72 -59.82
N ASP A 9 -13.85 -13.72 -59.98
CA ASP A 9 -15.07 -13.74 -60.81
C ASP A 9 -15.89 -15.03 -60.64
N PHE A 10 -16.24 -15.31 -59.38
CA PHE A 10 -16.90 -16.54 -58.94
C PHE A 10 -18.19 -16.89 -59.70
N PRO A 11 -19.07 -15.92 -60.05
CA PRO A 11 -20.24 -16.19 -60.87
C PRO A 11 -19.88 -16.77 -62.24
N SER A 12 -18.83 -16.27 -62.89
CA SER A 12 -18.38 -16.77 -64.19
C SER A 12 -17.80 -18.18 -64.11
N VAL A 13 -17.10 -18.52 -63.03
CA VAL A 13 -16.59 -19.89 -62.80
C VAL A 13 -17.75 -20.88 -62.65
N ILE A 14 -18.79 -20.50 -61.90
CA ILE A 14 -20.00 -21.32 -61.73
C ILE A 14 -20.76 -21.47 -63.04
N ILE A 15 -20.95 -20.37 -63.79
CA ILE A 15 -21.61 -20.38 -65.10
C ILE A 15 -20.85 -21.30 -66.07
N THR A 16 -19.52 -21.22 -66.09
CA THR A 16 -18.67 -22.05 -66.95
C THR A 16 -18.74 -23.53 -66.56
N TRP A 17 -18.72 -23.85 -65.27
CA TRP A 17 -18.88 -25.21 -64.77
C TRP A 17 -20.25 -25.80 -65.10
N LYS A 18 -21.33 -25.03 -64.88
CA LYS A 18 -22.69 -25.45 -65.20
C LYS A 18 -22.87 -25.63 -66.72
N ALA A 19 -22.33 -24.71 -67.52
CA ALA A 19 -22.37 -24.80 -68.98
C ALA A 19 -21.66 -26.05 -69.53
N PHE A 20 -20.56 -26.48 -68.91
CA PHE A 20 -19.83 -27.69 -69.31
C PHE A 20 -20.69 -28.96 -69.27
N TRP A 21 -21.63 -29.05 -68.33
CA TRP A 21 -22.52 -30.21 -68.13
C TRP A 21 -23.94 -30.01 -68.71
N GLY A 22 -24.16 -28.93 -69.49
CA GLY A 22 -25.42 -28.66 -70.18
C GLY A 22 -26.64 -28.50 -69.24
N LYS A 23 -27.80 -29.05 -69.63
CA LYS A 23 -29.08 -28.90 -68.89
C LYS A 23 -29.06 -29.46 -67.47
N ARG A 24 -28.08 -30.29 -67.09
CA ARG A 24 -27.93 -30.88 -65.75
C ARG A 24 -26.77 -30.27 -64.96
N GLY A 25 -26.18 -29.16 -65.43
CA GLY A 25 -25.06 -28.52 -64.77
C GLY A 25 -25.29 -28.10 -63.33
N ASP A 26 -26.52 -27.68 -62.98
CA ASP A 26 -26.87 -27.39 -61.59
C ASP A 26 -26.79 -28.62 -60.69
N VAL A 27 -27.20 -29.79 -61.21
CA VAL A 27 -27.20 -31.07 -60.46
C VAL A 27 -25.76 -31.55 -60.24
N PHE A 28 -24.93 -31.53 -61.28
CA PHE A 28 -23.53 -31.95 -61.16
C PHE A 28 -22.69 -30.97 -60.34
N PHE A 29 -23.01 -29.67 -60.37
CA PHE A 29 -22.43 -28.69 -59.46
C PHE A 29 -22.82 -28.99 -58.00
N GLY A 30 -24.10 -29.26 -57.73
CA GLY A 30 -24.57 -29.64 -56.40
C GLY A 30 -23.90 -30.91 -55.87
N LEU A 31 -23.79 -31.95 -56.70
CA LEU A 31 -23.11 -33.20 -56.32
C LEU A 31 -21.60 -33.01 -56.08
N ALA A 32 -20.93 -32.18 -56.88
CA ALA A 32 -19.53 -31.85 -56.66
C ALA A 32 -19.33 -31.05 -55.36
N LEU A 33 -20.23 -30.13 -55.05
CA LEU A 33 -20.20 -29.37 -53.79
C LEU A 33 -20.42 -30.28 -52.59
N ILE A 34 -21.40 -31.18 -52.64
CA ILE A 34 -21.65 -32.19 -51.59
C ILE A 34 -20.43 -33.11 -51.42
N SER A 35 -19.77 -33.48 -52.52
CA SER A 35 -18.55 -34.32 -52.49
C SER A 35 -17.38 -33.62 -51.80
N ILE A 36 -17.23 -32.31 -52.02
CA ILE A 36 -16.21 -31.49 -51.33
C ILE A 36 -16.55 -31.32 -49.86
N ILE A 37 -17.82 -31.09 -49.52
CA ILE A 37 -18.27 -30.97 -48.12
C ILE A 37 -18.07 -32.30 -47.37
N ALA A 38 -18.46 -33.43 -47.97
CA ALA A 38 -18.29 -34.75 -47.38
C ALA A 38 -16.81 -35.12 -47.22
N GLY A 39 -16.00 -34.82 -48.22
CA GLY A 39 -14.55 -35.05 -48.16
C GLY A 39 -13.82 -34.13 -47.18
N GLY A 40 -14.26 -32.88 -47.06
CA GLY A 40 -13.82 -31.95 -46.01
C GLY A 40 -14.23 -32.41 -44.62
N TRP A 41 -15.45 -32.94 -44.46
CA TRP A 41 -15.87 -33.54 -43.20
C TRP A 41 -14.97 -34.73 -42.84
N LEU A 42 -14.71 -35.66 -43.78
CA LEU A 42 -13.80 -36.79 -43.57
C LEU A 42 -12.33 -36.37 -43.33
N PHE A 43 -11.89 -35.25 -43.90
CA PHE A 43 -10.57 -34.68 -43.66
C PHE A 43 -10.39 -34.35 -42.18
N PHE A 44 -11.42 -33.81 -41.53
CA PHE A 44 -11.39 -33.46 -40.10
C PHE A 44 -11.79 -34.62 -39.18
N THR A 45 -12.62 -35.57 -39.61
CA THR A 45 -13.12 -36.65 -38.74
C THR A 45 -12.38 -37.97 -38.85
N VAL A 46 -11.73 -38.25 -39.99
CA VAL A 46 -11.08 -39.54 -40.26
C VAL A 46 -9.61 -39.36 -40.67
N GLY A 47 -9.22 -38.21 -41.21
CA GLY A 47 -7.83 -37.85 -41.45
C GLY A 47 -7.56 -37.29 -42.85
N ILE A 48 -6.50 -36.49 -42.95
CA ILE A 48 -6.16 -35.67 -44.13
C ILE A 48 -6.13 -36.50 -45.42
N TRP A 49 -5.38 -37.60 -45.41
CA TRP A 49 -5.22 -38.43 -46.61
C TRP A 49 -6.53 -39.09 -47.02
N ILE A 50 -7.34 -39.52 -46.06
CA ILE A 50 -8.62 -40.17 -46.31
C ILE A 50 -9.65 -39.15 -46.81
N GLY A 51 -9.71 -37.97 -46.21
CA GLY A 51 -10.57 -36.87 -46.67
C GLY A 51 -10.20 -36.41 -48.08
N LEU A 52 -8.92 -36.21 -48.37
CA LEU A 52 -8.45 -35.84 -49.71
C LEU A 52 -8.72 -36.95 -50.73
N LEU A 53 -8.41 -38.21 -50.42
CA LEU A 53 -8.69 -39.34 -51.30
C LEU A 53 -10.20 -39.51 -51.53
N ALA A 54 -11.02 -39.42 -50.49
CA ALA A 54 -12.47 -39.51 -50.60
C ALA A 54 -13.03 -38.36 -51.45
N THR A 55 -12.55 -37.13 -51.26
CA THR A 55 -12.93 -35.98 -52.09
C THR A 55 -12.60 -36.24 -53.56
N ILE A 56 -11.37 -36.68 -53.84
CA ILE A 56 -10.89 -36.95 -55.21
C ILE A 56 -11.70 -38.09 -55.86
N ILE A 57 -11.95 -39.17 -55.13
CA ILE A 57 -12.71 -40.31 -55.61
C ILE A 57 -14.16 -39.92 -55.89
N LEU A 58 -14.82 -39.20 -54.97
CA LEU A 58 -16.19 -38.75 -55.15
C LEU A 58 -16.32 -37.77 -56.31
N LEU A 59 -15.41 -36.81 -56.43
CA LEU A 59 -15.38 -35.88 -57.57
C LEU A 59 -15.10 -36.60 -58.89
N ALA A 60 -14.19 -37.56 -58.91
CA ALA A 60 -13.93 -38.39 -60.09
C ALA A 60 -15.18 -39.20 -60.47
N LEU A 61 -15.90 -39.74 -59.49
CA LEU A 61 -17.12 -40.52 -59.70
C LEU A 61 -18.26 -39.64 -60.24
N VAL A 62 -18.41 -38.41 -59.73
CA VAL A 62 -19.32 -37.39 -60.29
C VAL A 62 -18.95 -37.06 -61.74
N MET A 63 -17.66 -36.91 -62.06
CA MET A 63 -17.20 -36.68 -63.43
C MET A 63 -17.45 -37.88 -64.36
N VAL A 64 -17.29 -39.12 -63.88
CA VAL A 64 -17.56 -40.34 -64.66
C VAL A 64 -19.06 -40.51 -64.91
N ILE A 65 -19.90 -40.30 -63.89
CA ILE A 65 -21.37 -40.36 -64.04
C ILE A 65 -21.85 -39.27 -65.00
N GLY A 66 -21.36 -38.04 -64.85
CA GLY A 66 -21.66 -36.95 -65.79
C GLY A 66 -21.21 -37.26 -67.21
N HIS A 67 -20.10 -37.99 -67.39
CA HIS A 67 -19.63 -38.42 -68.70
C HIS A 67 -20.57 -39.46 -69.33
N MET A 68 -21.04 -40.45 -68.57
CA MET A 68 -21.95 -41.49 -69.08
C MET A 68 -23.32 -40.92 -69.47
N ASP A 69 -23.83 -39.95 -68.70
CA ASP A 69 -25.11 -39.29 -68.94
C ASP A 69 -25.06 -38.32 -70.15
N ALA A 70 -23.89 -37.73 -70.41
CA ALA A 70 -23.66 -36.83 -71.55
C ALA A 70 -23.42 -37.53 -72.91
N GLN A 71 -23.44 -38.87 -72.98
CA GLN A 71 -23.26 -39.63 -74.23
C GLN A 71 -24.48 -39.61 -75.17
N GLY A 72 -25.59 -38.98 -74.77
CA GLY A 72 -26.81 -38.90 -75.57
C GLY A 72 -26.75 -37.94 -76.77
N GLU A 73 -26.04 -36.82 -76.68
CA GLU A 73 -25.94 -35.83 -77.76
C GLU A 73 -24.56 -35.15 -77.75
N ASP A 74 -23.94 -35.04 -78.92
CA ASP A 74 -22.65 -34.40 -79.27
C ASP A 74 -21.32 -35.12 -78.97
N GLN A 75 -20.77 -35.70 -80.05
CA GLN A 75 -19.41 -36.24 -80.15
C GLN A 75 -18.34 -35.14 -80.17
N TYR A 76 -17.86 -34.73 -78.99
CA TYR A 76 -16.53 -34.11 -78.85
C TYR A 76 -15.62 -35.00 -77.99
N ARG A 77 -14.42 -35.30 -78.48
CA ARG A 77 -13.44 -36.14 -77.77
C ARG A 77 -13.06 -35.51 -76.42
N PHE A 78 -13.08 -36.32 -75.36
CA PHE A 78 -12.72 -35.98 -73.97
C PHE A 78 -11.46 -35.10 -73.83
N ARG A 79 -10.48 -35.31 -74.70
CA ARG A 79 -9.21 -34.58 -74.73
C ARG A 79 -9.37 -33.10 -75.09
N ASP A 80 -10.36 -32.74 -75.92
CA ASP A 80 -10.66 -31.35 -76.28
C ASP A 80 -11.51 -30.65 -75.21
N ARG A 81 -12.35 -31.40 -74.48
CA ARG A 81 -13.10 -30.90 -73.32
C ARG A 81 -12.18 -30.66 -72.11
N LEU A 82 -11.18 -31.52 -71.85
CA LEU A 82 -10.14 -31.29 -70.83
C LEU A 82 -9.20 -30.14 -71.19
N SER A 83 -8.86 -29.99 -72.47
CA SER A 83 -8.14 -28.82 -73.00
C SER A 83 -8.95 -27.53 -72.81
N GLY A 84 -10.26 -27.57 -73.07
CA GLY A 84 -11.19 -26.48 -72.82
C GLY A 84 -11.35 -26.15 -71.34
N LEU A 85 -11.43 -27.15 -70.46
CA LEU A 85 -11.47 -26.98 -69.01
C LEU A 85 -10.14 -26.43 -68.50
N ARG A 86 -8.98 -26.88 -69.02
CA ARG A 86 -7.66 -26.30 -68.69
C ARG A 86 -7.49 -24.87 -69.22
N LYS A 87 -8.15 -24.51 -70.33
CA LYS A 87 -8.19 -23.14 -70.87
C LYS A 87 -9.22 -22.23 -70.17
N ALA A 88 -10.27 -22.78 -69.57
CA ALA A 88 -11.35 -22.04 -68.91
C ALA A 88 -11.20 -21.98 -67.38
N PHE A 89 -10.63 -23.01 -66.76
CA PHE A 89 -10.15 -23.00 -65.37
C PHE A 89 -8.71 -22.48 -65.36
N GLU A 90 -8.57 -21.16 -65.26
CA GLU A 90 -7.30 -20.56 -64.89
C GLU A 90 -6.94 -21.07 -63.48
N VAL A 91 -5.94 -21.97 -63.38
CA VAL A 91 -5.45 -22.57 -62.11
C VAL A 91 -5.15 -21.51 -61.04
N ARG A 92 -4.88 -20.27 -61.47
CA ARG A 92 -4.72 -19.10 -60.62
C ARG A 92 -5.95 -18.82 -59.74
N ARG A 93 -7.18 -19.01 -60.22
CA ARG A 93 -8.41 -18.63 -59.50
C ARG A 93 -8.73 -19.58 -58.33
N PRO A 94 -8.70 -20.92 -58.47
CA PRO A 94 -8.82 -21.83 -57.33
C PRO A 94 -7.68 -21.69 -56.33
N LEU A 95 -6.45 -21.44 -56.78
CA LEU A 95 -5.32 -21.17 -55.89
C LEU A 95 -5.52 -19.88 -55.11
N ILE A 96 -6.07 -18.83 -55.73
CA ILE A 96 -6.45 -17.60 -55.02
C ILE A 96 -7.55 -17.89 -53.99
N VAL A 97 -8.56 -18.71 -54.32
CA VAL A 97 -9.62 -19.08 -53.36
C VAL A 97 -9.06 -19.88 -52.19
N MET A 98 -8.19 -20.85 -52.45
CA MET A 98 -7.51 -21.62 -51.41
C MET A 98 -6.57 -20.74 -50.59
N PHE A 99 -5.89 -19.78 -51.22
CA PHE A 99 -5.07 -18.79 -50.54
C PHE A 99 -5.90 -17.89 -49.64
N VAL A 100 -7.02 -17.36 -50.13
CA VAL A 100 -7.94 -16.54 -49.33
C VAL A 100 -8.57 -17.36 -48.20
N GLY A 101 -8.98 -18.60 -48.44
CA GLY A 101 -9.54 -19.48 -47.43
C GLY A 101 -8.54 -19.86 -46.34
N LEU A 102 -7.37 -20.39 -46.72
CA LEU A 102 -6.38 -20.94 -45.79
C LEU A 102 -5.42 -19.90 -45.20
N PHE A 103 -5.10 -18.83 -45.92
CA PHE A 103 -4.11 -17.84 -45.49
C PHE A 103 -4.70 -16.48 -45.10
N ILE A 104 -6.00 -16.26 -45.33
CA ILE A 104 -6.67 -15.03 -44.89
C ILE A 104 -7.82 -15.35 -43.92
N PHE A 105 -8.78 -16.20 -44.31
CA PHE A 105 -9.93 -16.49 -43.45
C PHE A 105 -9.59 -17.39 -42.27
N LEU A 106 -8.90 -18.53 -42.50
CA LEU A 106 -8.59 -19.48 -41.44
C LEU A 106 -7.72 -18.84 -40.33
N PRO A 107 -6.65 -18.07 -40.64
CA PRO A 107 -5.89 -17.36 -39.63
C PRO A 107 -6.80 -16.35 -38.94
N ASN A 108 -7.47 -15.45 -39.66
CA ASN A 108 -8.32 -14.44 -39.02
C ASN A 108 -9.44 -15.01 -38.14
N THR A 109 -9.98 -16.19 -38.47
CA THR A 109 -11.00 -16.87 -37.65
C THR A 109 -10.38 -17.46 -36.38
N PHE A 110 -9.20 -18.07 -36.49
CA PHE A 110 -8.46 -18.56 -35.33
C PHE A 110 -7.95 -17.41 -34.45
N TYR A 111 -7.54 -16.30 -35.06
CA TYR A 111 -7.25 -15.03 -34.37
C TYR A 111 -8.48 -14.52 -33.62
N GLY A 112 -9.66 -14.51 -34.26
CA GLY A 112 -10.90 -14.10 -33.59
C GLY A 112 -11.26 -15.03 -32.43
N TYR A 113 -11.01 -16.33 -32.56
CA TYR A 113 -11.25 -17.31 -31.51
C TYR A 113 -10.26 -17.21 -30.34
N ASP A 114 -8.95 -17.10 -30.61
CA ASP A 114 -7.93 -16.90 -29.58
C ASP A 114 -8.10 -15.56 -28.85
N ALA A 115 -8.52 -14.50 -29.55
CA ALA A 115 -8.92 -13.24 -28.91
C ALA A 115 -10.21 -13.39 -28.09
N ALA A 116 -11.18 -14.21 -28.54
CA ALA A 116 -12.48 -14.39 -27.87
C ALA A 116 -12.40 -15.11 -26.51
N VAL A 117 -11.38 -15.92 -26.29
CA VAL A 117 -11.23 -16.72 -25.07
C VAL A 117 -10.51 -15.90 -23.99
N PRO A 118 -11.11 -15.68 -22.80
CA PRO A 118 -10.44 -15.04 -21.67
C PRO A 118 -9.12 -15.75 -21.33
N PHE A 119 -8.10 -14.99 -20.91
CA PHE A 119 -6.77 -15.57 -20.67
C PHE A 119 -6.78 -16.72 -19.66
N GLU A 120 -7.62 -16.65 -18.64
CA GLU A 120 -7.75 -17.66 -17.58
C GLU A 120 -8.27 -19.00 -18.12
N ASP A 121 -9.13 -18.96 -19.14
CA ASP A 121 -9.69 -20.14 -19.79
C ASP A 121 -8.82 -20.61 -20.98
N LYS A 122 -7.82 -19.81 -21.39
CA LYS A 122 -7.02 -20.13 -22.59
C LYS A 122 -6.35 -21.48 -22.48
N LYS A 123 -5.95 -21.92 -21.29
CA LYS A 123 -5.31 -23.22 -21.13
C LYS A 123 -6.26 -24.36 -21.46
N ASP A 124 -7.50 -24.32 -20.97
CA ASP A 124 -8.49 -25.36 -21.25
C ASP A 124 -8.80 -25.43 -22.75
N HIS A 125 -8.90 -24.27 -23.40
CA HIS A 125 -9.09 -24.20 -24.84
C HIS A 125 -7.85 -24.66 -25.63
N ASP A 126 -6.65 -24.39 -25.14
CA ASP A 126 -5.37 -24.85 -25.71
C ASP A 126 -5.25 -26.38 -25.64
N VAL A 127 -5.61 -26.97 -24.50
CA VAL A 127 -5.70 -28.42 -24.30
C VAL A 127 -6.79 -29.02 -25.18
N ALA A 128 -7.94 -28.37 -25.32
CA ALA A 128 -9.00 -28.81 -26.22
C ALA A 128 -8.55 -28.82 -27.69
N VAL A 129 -7.76 -27.82 -28.12
CA VAL A 129 -7.15 -27.81 -29.47
C VAL A 129 -6.11 -28.91 -29.61
N TYR A 130 -5.27 -29.12 -28.60
CA TYR A 130 -4.34 -30.25 -28.56
C TYR A 130 -5.10 -31.57 -28.72
N ASP A 131 -6.11 -31.84 -27.89
CA ASP A 131 -6.91 -33.06 -27.89
C ASP A 131 -7.77 -33.23 -29.16
N PHE A 132 -8.13 -32.14 -29.84
CA PHE A 132 -8.79 -32.17 -31.14
C PHE A 132 -7.86 -32.63 -32.27
N LEU A 133 -6.57 -32.27 -32.24
CA LEU A 133 -5.58 -32.63 -33.28
C LEU A 133 -5.17 -34.11 -33.21
N SER A 134 -6.09 -35.04 -33.49
CA SER A 134 -6.00 -36.49 -33.19
C SER A 134 -4.78 -37.28 -33.72
N TYR A 135 -3.85 -36.66 -34.45
CA TYR A 135 -2.67 -37.31 -35.03
C TYR A 135 -1.37 -36.67 -34.56
N ASP A 136 -0.43 -37.51 -34.14
CA ASP A 136 0.88 -37.13 -33.59
C ASP A 136 1.69 -36.18 -34.49
N PHE A 137 1.51 -36.24 -35.81
CA PHE A 137 2.23 -35.35 -36.73
C PHE A 137 1.88 -33.86 -36.58
N LEU A 138 0.68 -33.53 -36.09
CA LEU A 138 0.23 -32.14 -35.90
C LEU A 138 0.27 -31.70 -34.43
N ARG A 139 0.72 -32.59 -33.54
CA ARG A 139 0.87 -32.33 -32.11
C ARG A 139 2.36 -32.19 -31.76
N PRO A 140 2.72 -31.22 -30.91
CA PRO A 140 3.98 -31.33 -30.19
C PRO A 140 3.96 -32.56 -29.28
N ASP A 141 5.13 -33.19 -29.10
CA ASP A 141 5.30 -34.30 -28.17
C ASP A 141 4.89 -33.85 -26.75
N GLU A 142 4.18 -34.70 -26.02
CA GLU A 142 3.73 -34.42 -24.64
C GLU A 142 4.59 -35.17 -23.63
N TYR A 143 4.90 -34.53 -22.50
CA TYR A 143 5.54 -35.18 -21.35
C TYR A 143 4.70 -35.07 -20.09
N MET A 144 4.82 -36.08 -19.23
CA MET A 144 4.25 -36.01 -17.88
C MET A 144 5.20 -35.24 -16.95
N ASN A 145 4.67 -34.24 -16.23
CA ASN A 145 5.49 -33.31 -15.45
C ASN A 145 6.31 -34.01 -14.34
N ASP A 146 5.79 -35.10 -13.78
CA ASP A 146 6.43 -35.99 -12.82
C ASP A 146 7.49 -36.92 -13.43
N GLU A 147 7.47 -37.12 -14.75
CA GLU A 147 8.44 -37.96 -15.47
C GLU A 147 9.45 -37.16 -16.29
N LYS A 148 9.45 -35.82 -16.21
CA LYS A 148 10.28 -34.94 -17.05
C LYS A 148 11.79 -35.16 -16.93
N THR A 149 12.25 -35.73 -15.81
CA THR A 149 13.66 -36.07 -15.55
C THR A 149 13.99 -37.54 -15.85
N ASN A 150 13.01 -38.34 -16.27
CA ASN A 150 13.22 -39.76 -16.57
C ASN A 150 13.99 -39.91 -17.89
N THR A 151 15.30 -40.07 -17.78
CA THR A 151 16.23 -40.22 -18.91
C THR A 151 15.99 -41.48 -19.74
N SER A 152 15.18 -42.44 -19.26
CA SER A 152 14.77 -43.61 -20.04
C SER A 152 13.57 -43.32 -20.97
N LEU A 153 12.68 -42.42 -20.56
CA LEU A 153 11.53 -41.98 -21.36
C LEU A 153 11.90 -40.80 -22.28
N TYR A 154 12.70 -39.85 -21.78
CA TYR A 154 13.08 -38.62 -22.49
C TYR A 154 14.61 -38.49 -22.58
N PRO A 155 15.29 -39.33 -23.39
CA PRO A 155 16.75 -39.35 -23.48
C PRO A 155 17.37 -38.08 -24.08
N ALA A 156 16.57 -37.24 -24.75
CA ALA A 156 16.99 -35.96 -25.32
C ALA A 156 16.52 -34.73 -24.50
N GLY A 157 15.91 -34.96 -23.33
CA GLY A 157 15.23 -33.91 -22.55
C GLY A 157 13.82 -33.60 -23.06
N VAL A 158 13.12 -32.71 -22.35
CA VAL A 158 11.71 -32.33 -22.63
C VAL A 158 11.57 -30.93 -23.26
N THR A 159 12.68 -30.34 -23.68
CA THR A 159 12.70 -28.98 -24.25
C THR A 159 11.93 -28.94 -25.57
N GLY A 160 10.89 -28.11 -25.63
CA GLY A 160 10.00 -27.99 -26.79
C GLY A 160 8.81 -28.96 -26.80
N MET A 161 8.66 -29.77 -25.75
CA MET A 161 7.49 -30.62 -25.54
C MET A 161 6.36 -29.85 -24.87
N TYR A 162 5.12 -30.23 -25.18
CA TYR A 162 3.91 -29.65 -24.63
C TYR A 162 3.50 -30.33 -23.32
N ASN A 163 2.82 -29.59 -22.46
CA ASN A 163 2.35 -30.08 -21.17
C ASN A 163 0.91 -29.59 -20.96
N LYS A 164 -0.01 -30.49 -20.63
CA LYS A 164 -1.43 -30.16 -20.40
C LYS A 164 -1.72 -29.54 -19.05
N THR A 165 -0.85 -29.71 -18.06
CA THR A 165 -1.12 -29.34 -16.67
C THR A 165 -0.46 -28.04 -16.23
N ASN A 166 0.51 -27.52 -16.99
CA ASN A 166 1.13 -26.21 -16.73
C ASN A 166 0.44 -25.09 -17.53
N ASN A 167 0.74 -23.83 -17.22
CA ASN A 167 0.16 -22.66 -17.92
C ASN A 167 0.75 -22.39 -19.31
N GLN A 168 1.49 -23.34 -19.89
CA GLN A 168 2.07 -23.17 -21.23
C GLN A 168 0.97 -23.25 -22.28
N LEU A 169 0.87 -22.23 -23.13
CA LEU A 169 -0.02 -22.20 -24.29
C LEU A 169 0.80 -22.50 -25.56
N TRP A 170 0.31 -23.39 -26.43
CA TRP A 170 0.98 -23.75 -27.69
C TRP A 170 0.21 -23.29 -28.94
N TYR A 171 -1.12 -23.35 -28.85
CA TYR A 171 -2.04 -22.97 -29.90
C TYR A 171 -2.73 -21.64 -29.61
N MET A 172 -3.02 -21.35 -28.35
CA MET A 172 -3.62 -20.10 -27.85
C MET A 172 -2.57 -19.08 -27.42
N GLY A 173 -2.98 -17.84 -27.21
CA GLY A 173 -2.13 -16.75 -26.71
C GLY A 173 -1.26 -16.09 -27.76
N ASN A 174 -1.45 -16.41 -29.05
CA ASN A 174 -0.67 -15.84 -30.15
C ASN A 174 -1.20 -14.47 -30.62
N THR A 175 -2.42 -14.09 -30.22
CA THR A 175 -3.16 -12.99 -30.87
C THR A 175 -3.66 -11.94 -29.88
N GLY A 176 -2.78 -11.02 -29.46
CA GLY A 176 -3.18 -9.78 -28.78
C GLY A 176 -4.00 -9.97 -27.47
N PRO A 177 -4.71 -8.93 -27.01
CA PRO A 177 -5.49 -9.02 -25.78
C PRO A 177 -6.72 -9.92 -25.96
N SER A 178 -6.84 -10.90 -25.07
CA SER A 178 -8.02 -11.74 -24.83
C SER A 178 -9.26 -10.90 -24.49
N PHE A 179 -10.46 -11.48 -24.45
CA PHE A 179 -11.58 -10.80 -23.78
C PHE A 179 -11.25 -10.58 -22.29
N PRO A 180 -11.72 -9.44 -21.72
CA PRO A 180 -11.57 -9.19 -20.29
C PRO A 180 -12.25 -10.29 -19.48
N SER A 181 -11.61 -10.69 -18.39
CA SER A 181 -12.23 -11.56 -17.39
C SER A 181 -13.44 -10.87 -16.76
N ASN A 182 -14.33 -11.66 -16.15
CA ASN A 182 -15.57 -11.14 -15.55
C ASN A 182 -15.32 -10.02 -14.52
N TYR A 183 -14.25 -10.12 -13.72
CA TYR A 183 -13.91 -9.10 -12.73
C TYR A 183 -13.44 -7.78 -13.36
N TRP A 184 -12.84 -7.81 -14.54
CA TRP A 184 -12.51 -6.60 -15.30
C TRP A 184 -13.76 -5.98 -15.90
N ILE A 185 -14.68 -6.79 -16.45
CA ILE A 185 -15.96 -6.30 -16.99
C ILE A 185 -16.78 -5.62 -15.90
N GLU A 186 -16.90 -6.24 -14.72
CA GLU A 186 -17.63 -5.67 -13.59
C GLU A 186 -17.01 -4.36 -13.11
N GLY A 187 -15.68 -4.32 -12.92
CA GLY A 187 -14.99 -3.13 -12.43
C GLY A 187 -15.01 -1.97 -13.43
N LEU A 188 -14.87 -2.26 -14.72
CA LEU A 188 -14.98 -1.24 -15.77
C LEU A 188 -16.43 -0.80 -15.98
N GLY A 189 -17.40 -1.69 -15.81
CA GLY A 189 -18.82 -1.34 -15.77
C GLY A 189 -19.10 -0.33 -14.65
N TRP A 190 -18.59 -0.58 -13.44
CA TRP A 190 -18.66 0.38 -12.34
C TRP A 190 -17.97 1.71 -12.68
N LEU A 191 -16.80 1.67 -13.33
CA LEU A 191 -16.06 2.87 -13.74
C LEU A 191 -16.87 3.72 -14.74
N SER A 192 -17.58 3.08 -15.68
CA SER A 192 -18.40 3.78 -16.67
C SER A 192 -19.55 4.60 -16.08
N GLU A 193 -19.99 4.24 -14.86
CA GLU A 193 -21.03 4.95 -14.12
C GLU A 193 -20.48 6.18 -13.36
N GLN A 194 -19.15 6.34 -13.30
CA GLN A 194 -18.49 7.48 -12.67
C GLN A 194 -18.37 8.68 -13.64
N ASP A 195 -18.36 9.88 -13.08
CA ASP A 195 -18.17 11.15 -13.81
C ASP A 195 -19.09 11.32 -15.05
N THR A 196 -20.30 10.74 -15.00
CA THR A 196 -21.27 10.72 -16.11
C THR A 196 -21.86 12.10 -16.45
N ASN A 197 -21.58 13.11 -15.62
CA ASN A 197 -21.81 14.52 -15.92
C ASN A 197 -20.88 15.06 -17.01
N LEU A 198 -19.77 14.38 -17.29
CA LEU A 198 -18.80 14.70 -18.34
C LEU A 198 -18.93 13.71 -19.51
N LYS A 199 -18.53 14.16 -20.70
CA LYS A 199 -18.40 13.26 -21.85
C LYS A 199 -17.21 12.32 -21.65
N PRO A 200 -17.22 11.10 -22.21
CA PRO A 200 -16.13 10.14 -22.04
C PRO A 200 -14.73 10.71 -22.32
N GLU A 201 -14.58 11.57 -23.34
CA GLU A 201 -13.30 12.22 -23.67
C GLU A 201 -12.83 13.27 -22.64
N ASP A 202 -13.75 13.84 -21.86
CA ASP A 202 -13.50 14.88 -20.86
C ASP A 202 -13.45 14.31 -19.43
N ARG A 203 -13.70 13.00 -19.25
CA ARG A 203 -13.64 12.34 -17.94
C ARG A 203 -12.19 12.21 -17.45
N PRO A 204 -11.98 12.07 -16.13
CA PRO A 204 -10.64 11.89 -15.59
C PRO A 204 -9.94 10.64 -16.11
N GLY A 205 -8.63 10.76 -16.35
CA GLY A 205 -7.76 9.69 -16.80
C GLY A 205 -7.73 8.51 -15.84
N PHE A 206 -7.70 7.32 -16.44
CA PHE A 206 -7.53 6.02 -15.82
C PHE A 206 -6.12 5.49 -16.10
N ILE A 207 -5.39 5.08 -15.05
CA ILE A 207 -4.08 4.46 -15.16
C ILE A 207 -4.16 2.98 -14.75
N SER A 208 -3.59 2.14 -15.59
CA SER A 208 -3.42 0.70 -15.34
C SER A 208 -2.24 0.22 -16.18
N TRP A 209 -1.94 -1.08 -16.09
CA TRP A 209 -1.02 -1.67 -17.07
C TRP A 209 -1.57 -1.56 -18.50
N TRP A 210 -0.68 -1.45 -19.49
CA TRP A 210 -1.01 -1.11 -20.88
C TRP A 210 -1.87 -2.18 -21.58
N ASP A 211 -1.85 -3.42 -21.08
CA ASP A 211 -2.72 -4.53 -21.53
C ASP A 211 -4.22 -4.16 -21.50
N TYR A 212 -4.62 -3.20 -20.67
CA TYR A 212 -6.04 -2.93 -20.34
C TYR A 212 -6.59 -1.63 -20.91
N GLY A 213 -5.77 -0.82 -21.59
CA GLY A 213 -6.15 0.55 -21.95
C GLY A 213 -7.35 0.65 -22.90
N PHE A 214 -7.50 -0.27 -23.85
CA PHE A 214 -8.70 -0.29 -24.72
C PHE A 214 -9.97 -0.65 -23.97
N TRP A 215 -9.89 -1.52 -22.96
CA TRP A 215 -11.05 -1.85 -22.15
C TRP A 215 -11.47 -0.66 -21.29
N ALA A 216 -10.51 0.11 -20.77
CA ALA A 216 -10.78 1.34 -20.04
C ALA A 216 -11.54 2.38 -20.89
N ILE A 217 -11.19 2.50 -22.18
CA ILE A 217 -11.87 3.41 -23.11
C ILE A 217 -13.25 2.87 -23.52
N ASP A 218 -13.33 1.61 -23.97
CA ASP A 218 -14.54 1.07 -24.61
C ASP A 218 -15.61 0.65 -23.60
N ILE A 219 -15.21 0.03 -22.49
CA ILE A 219 -16.12 -0.44 -21.43
C ILE A 219 -16.17 0.59 -20.31
N GLY A 220 -15.00 1.09 -19.88
CA GLY A 220 -14.90 2.01 -18.76
C GLY A 220 -15.34 3.43 -19.07
N GLU A 221 -15.48 3.82 -20.35
CA GLU A 221 -15.82 5.18 -20.81
C GLU A 221 -14.88 6.29 -20.27
N HIS A 222 -13.62 5.96 -19.92
CA HIS A 222 -12.62 6.91 -19.43
C HIS A 222 -11.37 6.92 -20.33
N PRO A 223 -10.68 8.08 -20.48
CA PRO A 223 -9.42 8.11 -21.19
C PRO A 223 -8.35 7.35 -20.42
N THR A 224 -7.46 6.65 -21.12
CA THR A 224 -6.38 5.87 -20.48
C THR A 224 -5.03 6.56 -20.57
N VAL A 225 -4.21 6.42 -19.53
CA VAL A 225 -2.82 6.87 -19.51
C VAL A 225 -1.91 5.96 -20.33
N ALA A 226 -2.21 4.66 -20.38
CA ALA A 226 -1.45 3.66 -21.12
C ALA A 226 -2.37 2.70 -21.90
N ASP A 227 -1.97 2.33 -23.11
CA ASP A 227 -2.82 1.56 -24.02
C ASP A 227 -2.11 0.42 -24.76
N ASN A 228 -2.92 -0.42 -25.40
CA ASN A 228 -2.53 -1.63 -26.11
C ASN A 228 -1.59 -1.38 -27.32
N PHE A 229 -1.42 -0.13 -27.78
CA PHE A 229 -0.40 0.24 -28.77
C PHE A 229 0.96 0.55 -28.13
N GLN A 230 1.13 0.24 -26.85
CA GLN A 230 2.35 0.52 -26.07
C GLN A 230 2.64 2.02 -25.97
N PHE A 231 1.60 2.86 -25.96
CA PHE A 231 1.72 4.23 -25.50
C PHE A 231 1.57 4.28 -23.98
N GLY A 232 2.37 5.12 -23.33
CA GLY A 232 2.25 5.39 -21.89
C GLY A 232 2.70 4.28 -20.94
N TYR A 233 3.14 3.11 -21.43
CA TYR A 233 3.60 2.04 -20.53
C TYR A 233 4.80 2.47 -19.66
N GLN A 234 5.60 3.44 -20.11
CA GLN A 234 6.72 3.97 -19.34
C GLN A 234 6.23 4.62 -18.04
N ILE A 235 5.25 5.52 -18.15
CA ILE A 235 4.70 6.19 -16.97
C ILE A 235 3.89 5.22 -16.10
N ALA A 236 3.13 4.30 -16.71
CA ALA A 236 2.38 3.29 -15.96
C ALA A 236 3.31 2.34 -15.20
N GLY A 237 4.41 1.88 -15.80
CA GLY A 237 5.41 1.05 -15.16
C GLY A 237 6.14 1.77 -14.01
N ASN A 238 6.55 3.03 -14.22
CA ASN A 238 7.14 3.85 -13.15
C ASN A 238 6.12 4.12 -12.01
N PHE A 239 4.84 4.32 -12.33
CA PHE A 239 3.79 4.53 -11.33
C PHE A 239 3.53 3.26 -10.51
N ILE A 240 3.37 2.11 -11.16
CA ILE A 240 3.22 0.79 -10.52
C ILE A 240 4.39 0.50 -9.58
N ALA A 241 5.61 0.81 -10.03
CA ALA A 241 6.85 0.58 -9.30
C ALA A 241 7.26 1.72 -8.34
N SER A 242 6.47 2.78 -8.20
CA SER A 242 6.79 3.93 -7.34
C SER A 242 6.81 3.54 -5.86
N GLN A 243 7.73 4.11 -5.09
CA GLN A 243 8.10 3.64 -3.75
C GLN A 243 7.39 4.39 -2.61
N SER A 244 6.56 5.37 -2.93
CA SER A 244 5.76 6.12 -1.96
C SER A 244 4.59 6.81 -2.65
N GLU A 245 3.58 7.20 -1.88
CA GLU A 245 2.49 8.04 -2.39
C GLU A 245 3.02 9.36 -2.95
N HIS A 246 4.03 9.96 -2.31
CA HIS A 246 4.66 11.19 -2.79
C HIS A 246 5.23 11.01 -4.21
N GLU A 247 5.92 9.90 -4.45
CA GLU A 247 6.46 9.56 -5.76
C GLU A 247 5.35 9.27 -6.79
N ALA A 248 4.29 8.56 -6.38
CA ALA A 248 3.14 8.30 -7.23
C ALA A 248 2.47 9.60 -7.70
N MET A 249 2.27 10.55 -6.79
CA MET A 249 1.72 11.88 -7.09
C MET A 249 2.63 12.68 -8.03
N ALA A 250 3.94 12.68 -7.78
CA ALA A 250 4.91 13.34 -8.66
C ALA A 250 4.87 12.76 -10.09
N LEU A 251 4.63 11.45 -10.24
CA LEU A 251 4.48 10.81 -11.55
C LEU A 251 3.15 11.16 -12.24
N LEU A 252 2.05 11.30 -11.50
CA LEU A 252 0.80 11.81 -12.04
C LEU A 252 0.97 13.26 -12.53
N LEU A 253 1.59 14.11 -11.71
CA LEU A 253 1.91 15.48 -12.10
C LEU A 253 2.84 15.53 -13.31
N TYR A 254 3.88 14.69 -13.36
CA TYR A 254 4.75 14.57 -14.53
C TYR A 254 3.94 14.30 -15.80
N ARG A 255 2.98 13.37 -15.72
CA ARG A 255 2.15 13.02 -16.87
C ARG A 255 1.21 14.15 -17.31
N LEU A 256 0.70 14.94 -16.37
CA LEU A 256 -0.12 16.11 -16.64
C LEU A 256 0.70 17.25 -17.27
N LEU A 257 1.96 17.42 -16.87
CA LEU A 257 2.84 18.47 -17.37
C LEU A 257 3.55 18.12 -18.70
N GLU A 258 3.87 16.84 -18.94
CA GLU A 258 4.54 16.39 -20.16
C GLU A 258 3.92 16.94 -21.47
N PRO A 259 2.59 16.88 -21.69
CA PRO A 259 1.97 17.42 -22.91
C PRO A 259 1.94 18.95 -22.98
N GLU A 260 2.11 19.66 -21.86
CA GLU A 260 2.02 21.12 -21.78
C GLU A 260 3.31 21.84 -22.21
N VAL A 261 4.42 21.09 -22.40
CA VAL A 261 5.63 21.63 -23.02
C VAL A 261 5.42 21.69 -24.53
N ASP A 262 5.32 22.92 -25.04
CA ASP A 262 5.15 23.18 -26.46
C ASP A 262 6.37 22.69 -27.25
N ARG A 263 6.14 21.86 -28.27
CA ARG A 263 7.21 21.20 -29.02
C ARG A 263 7.98 22.13 -29.96
N ASP A 264 7.41 23.27 -30.33
CA ASP A 264 8.03 24.24 -31.24
C ASP A 264 8.94 25.21 -30.46
N THR A 265 8.49 25.62 -29.27
CA THR A 265 9.21 26.56 -28.40
C THR A 265 10.07 25.88 -27.35
N GLY A 266 9.77 24.62 -27.02
CA GLY A 266 10.41 23.84 -25.97
C GLY A 266 10.11 24.34 -24.56
N LYS A 267 8.98 25.04 -24.36
CA LYS A 267 8.63 25.69 -23.09
C LYS A 267 7.15 25.51 -22.74
N PHE A 268 6.85 25.64 -21.46
CA PHE A 268 5.47 25.78 -21.00
C PHE A 268 4.85 27.08 -21.52
N ASN A 269 3.53 27.05 -21.68
CA ASN A 269 2.76 28.28 -21.89
C ASN A 269 2.90 29.22 -20.65
N ALA A 270 2.54 30.49 -20.82
CA ALA A 270 2.73 31.48 -19.76
C ALA A 270 1.90 31.19 -18.49
N GLU A 271 0.75 30.54 -18.62
CA GLU A 271 -0.16 30.23 -17.51
C GLU A 271 0.40 29.12 -16.64
N ILE A 272 0.73 27.96 -17.23
CA ILE A 272 1.36 26.82 -16.55
C ILE A 272 2.70 27.23 -15.95
N ARG A 273 3.50 28.02 -16.68
CA ARG A 273 4.79 28.50 -16.14
C ARG A 273 4.60 29.35 -14.88
N ASN A 274 3.59 30.21 -14.83
CA ASN A 274 3.30 31.02 -13.63
C ASN A 274 2.85 30.17 -12.45
N ILE A 275 2.02 29.14 -12.69
CA ILE A 275 1.62 28.16 -11.67
C ILE A 275 2.86 27.46 -11.10
N LEU A 276 3.72 26.92 -11.97
CA LEU A 276 4.93 26.22 -11.55
C LEU A 276 5.90 27.12 -10.76
N LEU A 277 5.98 28.42 -11.07
CA LEU A 277 6.80 29.38 -10.32
C LEU A 277 6.34 29.62 -8.88
N GLY A 278 5.09 29.27 -8.54
CA GLY A 278 4.61 29.26 -7.16
C GLY A 278 5.23 28.14 -6.30
N HIS A 279 5.73 27.08 -6.94
CA HIS A 279 6.17 25.86 -6.27
C HIS A 279 7.64 25.48 -6.56
N LEU A 280 8.19 25.89 -7.71
CA LEU A 280 9.52 25.55 -8.20
C LEU A 280 10.32 26.80 -8.57
N SER A 281 11.65 26.69 -8.53
CA SER A 281 12.55 27.73 -9.03
C SER A 281 12.55 27.81 -10.56
N GLU A 282 12.92 28.97 -11.12
CA GLU A 282 13.12 29.15 -12.57
C GLU A 282 14.10 28.14 -13.17
N ASP A 283 15.17 27.81 -12.43
CA ASP A 283 16.18 26.84 -12.86
C ASP A 283 15.57 25.43 -12.96
N ASN A 284 14.80 25.01 -11.94
CA ASN A 284 14.12 23.72 -11.92
C ASN A 284 13.09 23.60 -13.07
N ILE A 285 12.32 24.66 -13.34
CA ILE A 285 11.32 24.69 -14.42
C ILE A 285 12.00 24.63 -15.80
N THR A 286 13.14 25.30 -15.95
CA THR A 286 13.89 25.27 -17.22
C THR A 286 14.57 23.92 -17.43
N GLU A 287 15.08 23.28 -16.37
CA GLU A 287 15.66 21.94 -16.41
C GLU A 287 14.59 20.89 -16.74
N PHE A 288 13.54 20.80 -15.93
CA PHE A 288 12.14 20.78 -16.35
C PHE A 288 11.80 20.48 -17.83
N GLU A 289 11.57 21.59 -18.53
CA GLU A 289 11.34 21.71 -19.97
C GLU A 289 12.42 21.04 -20.81
N THR A 290 13.70 21.21 -20.43
CA THR A 290 14.85 20.65 -21.16
C THR A 290 14.83 19.12 -21.16
N ILE A 291 14.46 18.50 -20.03
CA ILE A 291 14.33 17.05 -19.87
C ILE A 291 13.25 16.50 -20.79
N ILE A 292 12.07 17.13 -20.82
CA ILE A 292 10.95 16.71 -21.65
C ILE A 292 11.30 16.81 -23.14
N MET A 293 11.99 17.88 -23.53
CA MET A 293 12.36 18.12 -24.93
C MET A 293 13.51 17.23 -25.42
N ASN A 294 14.45 16.88 -24.54
CA ASN A 294 15.68 16.16 -24.91
C ASN A 294 15.86 14.87 -24.08
N PRO A 295 14.93 13.90 -24.16
CA PRO A 295 14.96 12.70 -23.32
C PRO A 295 16.20 11.81 -23.55
N GLU A 296 16.84 11.89 -24.72
CA GLU A 296 18.02 11.11 -25.08
C GLU A 296 19.28 11.56 -24.33
N ASP A 297 19.35 12.82 -23.91
CA ASP A 297 20.52 13.37 -23.21
C ASP A 297 20.64 12.84 -21.77
N TYR A 298 19.54 12.31 -21.24
CA TYR A 298 19.45 11.80 -19.86
C TYR A 298 19.65 10.29 -19.76
N ILE A 299 19.93 9.61 -20.88
CA ILE A 299 20.29 8.18 -20.85
C ILE A 299 21.62 8.01 -20.11
N PRO A 300 21.67 7.21 -19.02
CA PRO A 300 22.91 6.97 -18.31
C PRO A 300 23.98 6.37 -19.21
N LYS A 301 25.24 6.82 -19.05
CA LYS A 301 26.37 6.28 -19.80
C LYS A 301 26.98 5.07 -19.07
N LYS A 302 27.52 4.12 -19.83
CA LYS A 302 28.38 3.03 -19.36
C LYS A 302 29.78 3.57 -19.07
N ALA A 303 30.62 2.76 -18.41
CA ALA A 303 32.01 3.11 -18.11
C ALA A 303 32.87 3.42 -19.36
N ASP A 304 32.47 2.90 -20.52
CA ASP A 304 33.11 3.16 -21.82
C ASP A 304 32.59 4.42 -22.54
N GLY A 305 31.63 5.14 -21.93
CA GLY A 305 31.01 6.34 -22.49
C GLY A 305 29.83 6.07 -23.44
N SER A 306 29.50 4.81 -23.74
CA SER A 306 28.32 4.46 -24.55
C SER A 306 27.02 4.48 -23.73
N ASP A 307 25.87 4.55 -24.40
CA ASP A 307 24.57 4.53 -23.72
C ASP A 307 24.27 3.19 -23.05
N GLN A 308 23.69 3.27 -21.84
CA GLN A 308 22.99 2.14 -21.23
C GLN A 308 21.74 1.79 -22.02
N ASP A 309 21.33 0.52 -21.93
CA ASP A 309 20.10 0.03 -22.56
C ASP A 309 18.91 0.45 -21.70
N VAL A 310 18.57 1.75 -21.76
CA VAL A 310 17.49 2.39 -21.03
C VAL A 310 16.63 3.14 -22.03
N HIS A 311 15.31 2.98 -21.95
CA HIS A 311 14.41 3.67 -22.85
C HIS A 311 14.43 5.19 -22.57
N LYS A 312 14.62 6.01 -23.61
CA LYS A 312 14.75 7.48 -23.46
C LYS A 312 13.65 8.15 -22.63
N LYS A 313 12.40 7.70 -22.76
CA LYS A 313 11.29 8.23 -21.93
C LYS A 313 11.43 7.87 -20.45
N ASN A 314 11.88 6.65 -20.13
CA ASN A 314 12.14 6.28 -18.74
C ASN A 314 13.32 7.08 -18.18
N ALA A 315 14.36 7.32 -18.99
CA ALA A 315 15.46 8.20 -18.61
C ALA A 315 14.98 9.62 -18.27
N ALA A 316 14.12 10.21 -19.11
CA ALA A 316 13.52 11.52 -18.86
C ALA A 316 12.62 11.55 -17.61
N ILE A 317 11.77 10.53 -17.41
CA ILE A 317 10.95 10.42 -16.19
C ILE A 317 11.86 10.34 -14.96
N ARG A 318 12.93 9.54 -15.01
CA ARG A 318 13.89 9.39 -13.90
C ARG A 318 14.68 10.67 -13.60
N ALA A 319 14.93 11.50 -14.61
CA ALA A 319 15.59 12.80 -14.44
C ALA A 319 14.62 13.89 -13.95
N GLY A 320 13.39 13.94 -14.48
CA GLY A 320 12.42 14.98 -14.14
C GLY A 320 11.68 14.75 -12.82
N LYS A 321 11.44 13.49 -12.45
CA LYS A 321 10.76 13.14 -11.19
C LYS A 321 11.45 13.71 -9.94
N PRO A 322 12.79 13.63 -9.77
CA PRO A 322 13.49 14.28 -8.66
C PRO A 322 13.21 15.78 -8.52
N ILE A 323 12.99 16.51 -9.62
CA ILE A 323 12.65 17.93 -9.59
C ILE A 323 11.28 18.12 -8.94
N LEU A 324 10.29 17.34 -9.36
CA LEU A 324 8.93 17.40 -8.80
C LEU A 324 8.89 16.95 -7.33
N MET A 325 9.73 15.97 -6.97
CA MET A 325 9.88 15.47 -5.60
C MET A 325 10.55 16.47 -4.63
N THR A 326 11.02 17.63 -5.12
CA THR A 326 11.47 18.74 -4.24
C THR A 326 10.30 19.48 -3.59
N ILE A 327 9.10 19.34 -4.16
CA ILE A 327 7.86 19.91 -3.63
C ILE A 327 7.37 19.02 -2.48
N GLU A 328 6.86 19.59 -1.40
CA GLU A 328 6.27 18.80 -0.32
C GLU A 328 5.00 18.07 -0.79
N LYS A 329 4.72 16.88 -0.25
CA LYS A 329 3.59 16.04 -0.69
C LYS A 329 2.25 16.80 -0.71
N SER A 330 1.97 17.60 0.32
CA SER A 330 0.76 18.42 0.41
C SER A 330 0.69 19.48 -0.70
N GLN A 331 1.81 20.10 -1.04
CA GLN A 331 1.91 21.11 -2.09
C GLN A 331 1.84 20.50 -3.50
N ILE A 332 2.21 19.22 -3.68
CA ILE A 332 1.99 18.52 -4.96
C ILE A 332 0.49 18.38 -5.25
N ALA A 333 -0.33 18.07 -4.24
CA ALA A 333 -1.78 18.01 -4.43
C ALA A 333 -2.35 19.37 -4.87
N ASP A 334 -1.90 20.46 -4.23
CA ASP A 334 -2.28 21.82 -4.61
C ASP A 334 -1.89 22.13 -6.06
N LEU A 335 -0.66 21.81 -6.44
CA LEU A 335 -0.17 22.02 -7.80
C LEU A 335 -0.91 21.16 -8.84
N MET A 336 -1.21 19.90 -8.53
CA MET A 336 -2.01 19.05 -9.41
C MET A 336 -3.41 19.63 -9.63
N TRP A 337 -4.04 20.15 -8.58
CA TRP A 337 -5.34 20.83 -8.67
C TRP A 337 -5.25 22.10 -9.53
N GLU A 338 -4.24 22.95 -9.33
CA GLU A 338 -4.04 24.17 -10.14
C GLU A 338 -3.80 23.85 -11.63
N VAL A 339 -3.02 22.81 -11.93
CA VAL A 339 -2.79 22.33 -13.30
C VAL A 339 -4.07 21.80 -13.92
N GLU A 340 -4.90 21.06 -13.17
CA GLU A 340 -6.22 20.64 -13.65
C GLU A 340 -7.11 21.86 -13.96
N GLN A 341 -7.12 22.89 -13.11
CA GLN A 341 -7.92 24.10 -13.36
C GLN A 341 -7.48 24.83 -14.65
N ALA A 342 -6.18 24.84 -14.94
CA ALA A 342 -5.64 25.50 -16.12
C ALA A 342 -5.82 24.67 -17.42
N THR A 343 -5.68 23.35 -17.35
CA THR A 343 -5.68 22.46 -18.53
C THR A 343 -7.02 21.79 -18.81
N GLY A 344 -7.85 21.61 -17.79
CA GLY A 344 -9.04 20.76 -17.82
C GLY A 344 -8.73 19.26 -17.79
N HIS A 345 -7.45 18.86 -17.70
CA HIS A 345 -7.04 17.46 -17.69
C HIS A 345 -6.72 16.98 -16.27
N SER A 346 -7.19 15.79 -15.92
CA SER A 346 -6.81 15.12 -14.68
C SER A 346 -6.66 13.62 -14.84
N ILE A 347 -5.96 13.00 -13.89
CA ILE A 347 -5.82 11.54 -13.78
C ILE A 347 -6.25 11.20 -12.35
N ARG A 348 -7.31 10.40 -12.22
CA ARG A 348 -7.93 10.16 -10.90
C ARG A 348 -8.06 8.69 -10.55
N TYR A 349 -8.08 7.77 -11.51
CA TYR A 349 -8.34 6.36 -11.22
C TYR A 349 -7.11 5.50 -11.49
N PHE A 350 -6.76 4.61 -10.56
CA PHE A 350 -5.73 3.58 -10.75
C PHE A 350 -6.32 2.19 -10.51
N ALA A 351 -6.05 1.25 -11.41
CA ALA A 351 -6.43 -0.14 -11.23
C ALA A 351 -5.22 -1.07 -11.05
N ALA A 352 -5.29 -1.89 -10.00
CA ALA A 352 -4.37 -2.97 -9.71
C ALA A 352 -5.13 -4.31 -9.77
N ASP A 353 -4.63 -5.24 -10.58
CA ASP A 353 -5.28 -6.54 -10.79
C ASP A 353 -4.42 -7.71 -10.31
N THR A 354 -5.08 -8.85 -10.07
CA THR A 354 -4.48 -10.08 -9.56
C THR A 354 -3.34 -10.62 -10.43
N ARG A 355 -3.33 -10.40 -11.75
CA ARG A 355 -2.24 -10.87 -12.62
C ARG A 355 -0.92 -10.18 -12.30
N LEU A 356 -0.94 -8.95 -11.80
CA LEU A 356 0.26 -8.23 -11.37
C LEU A 356 0.82 -8.76 -10.03
N MET A 357 0.11 -9.62 -9.31
CA MET A 357 0.59 -10.13 -8.03
C MET A 357 1.48 -11.38 -8.22
N PRO A 358 2.75 -11.37 -7.77
CA PRO A 358 3.54 -12.59 -7.64
C PRO A 358 3.05 -13.38 -6.42
N TYR A 359 2.45 -14.55 -6.63
CA TYR A 359 1.86 -15.37 -5.56
C TYR A 359 2.81 -16.46 -5.03
N SER A 360 3.63 -17.04 -5.90
CA SER A 360 4.54 -18.14 -5.55
C SER A 360 5.69 -18.25 -6.57
N ALA A 361 6.64 -19.15 -6.31
CA ALA A 361 7.72 -19.47 -7.25
C ALA A 361 7.20 -19.96 -8.61
N ASP A 362 6.10 -20.73 -8.61
CA ASP A 362 5.46 -21.23 -9.83
C ASP A 362 4.56 -20.20 -10.52
N ASN A 363 4.08 -19.19 -9.77
CA ASN A 363 3.23 -18.12 -10.27
C ASN A 363 3.74 -16.76 -9.81
N THR A 364 4.71 -16.23 -10.54
CA THR A 364 5.31 -14.89 -10.31
C THR A 364 4.48 -13.75 -10.88
N GLY A 365 3.30 -14.04 -11.45
CA GLY A 365 2.45 -13.04 -12.09
C GLY A 365 3.15 -12.32 -13.26
N ILE A 366 2.63 -11.15 -13.62
CA ILE A 366 3.16 -10.31 -14.71
C ILE A 366 3.88 -9.07 -14.23
N LEU A 367 4.15 -8.90 -12.92
CA LEU A 367 4.79 -7.69 -12.38
C LEU A 367 6.19 -7.43 -12.96
N TYR A 368 6.88 -8.49 -13.38
CA TYR A 368 8.17 -8.35 -14.05
C TYR A 368 8.07 -7.44 -15.28
N ALA A 369 6.93 -7.44 -15.99
CA ALA A 369 6.75 -6.64 -17.19
C ALA A 369 6.75 -5.12 -16.91
N PRO A 370 5.87 -4.55 -16.06
CA PRO A 370 5.91 -3.12 -15.74
C PRO A 370 7.23 -2.68 -15.11
N VAL A 371 7.83 -3.50 -14.25
CA VAL A 371 9.08 -3.16 -13.57
C VAL A 371 10.24 -3.13 -14.58
N THR A 372 10.43 -4.19 -15.36
CA THR A 372 11.52 -4.27 -16.34
C THR A 372 11.33 -3.30 -17.50
N LEU A 373 10.11 -3.08 -18.00
CA LEU A 373 9.85 -2.11 -19.07
C LEU A 373 9.94 -0.65 -18.59
N ALA A 374 9.88 -0.41 -17.28
CA ALA A 374 10.27 0.85 -16.67
C ALA A 374 11.78 0.95 -16.38
N ASP A 375 12.59 0.02 -16.93
CA ASP A 375 14.05 -0.11 -16.78
C ASP A 375 14.52 -0.37 -15.33
N TYR A 376 13.66 -0.94 -14.48
CA TYR A 376 14.03 -1.39 -13.14
C TYR A 376 14.41 -2.87 -13.14
N ASP A 377 15.34 -3.23 -12.27
CA ASP A 377 15.69 -4.63 -12.05
C ASP A 377 14.67 -5.27 -11.10
N ILE A 378 13.94 -6.26 -11.64
CA ILE A 378 12.89 -7.01 -10.96
C ILE A 378 13.40 -7.74 -9.72
N SER A 379 14.67 -8.15 -9.71
CA SER A 379 15.27 -8.83 -8.56
C SER A 379 15.32 -7.94 -7.32
N ASN A 380 15.16 -6.62 -7.44
CA ASN A 380 15.05 -5.72 -6.28
C ASN A 380 13.64 -5.68 -5.67
N PHE A 381 12.63 -6.22 -6.36
CA PHE A 381 11.24 -6.26 -5.92
C PHE A 381 10.91 -7.63 -5.32
N PHE A 382 11.19 -8.70 -6.06
CA PHE A 382 11.10 -10.06 -5.56
C PHE A 382 12.10 -10.94 -6.29
N ASP A 383 12.42 -12.08 -5.70
CA ASP A 383 13.29 -13.08 -6.32
C ASP A 383 12.73 -14.48 -6.08
N VAL A 384 13.02 -15.41 -7.00
CA VAL A 384 12.72 -16.83 -6.79
C VAL A 384 14.01 -17.49 -6.37
N GLU A 385 14.05 -17.95 -5.13
CA GLU A 385 15.24 -18.55 -4.52
C GLU A 385 15.10 -20.06 -4.42
N ALA A 386 16.22 -20.77 -4.52
CA ALA A 386 16.29 -22.21 -4.41
C ALA A 386 16.43 -22.63 -2.94
N VAL A 387 15.61 -23.58 -2.51
CA VAL A 387 15.73 -24.23 -1.20
C VAL A 387 16.59 -25.47 -1.36
N LEU A 388 17.69 -25.52 -0.63
CA LEU A 388 18.67 -26.60 -0.66
C LEU A 388 18.34 -27.67 0.38
N SER A 389 18.80 -28.91 0.13
CA SER A 389 18.59 -30.06 1.02
C SER A 389 19.20 -29.92 2.42
N ASP A 390 20.08 -28.94 2.62
CA ASP A 390 20.68 -28.61 3.91
C ASP A 390 19.92 -27.49 4.66
N GLY A 391 18.78 -27.05 4.13
CA GLY A 391 17.89 -26.05 4.73
C GLY A 391 18.22 -24.60 4.36
N ARG A 392 19.26 -24.33 3.56
CA ARG A 392 19.56 -22.97 3.09
C ARG A 392 18.61 -22.56 1.96
N THR A 393 18.25 -21.28 1.94
CA THR A 393 17.56 -20.64 0.81
C THR A 393 18.52 -19.64 0.20
N VAL A 394 18.79 -19.76 -1.11
CA VAL A 394 19.78 -18.94 -1.82
C VAL A 394 19.31 -18.62 -3.24
N PRO A 395 19.75 -17.50 -3.84
CA PRO A 395 19.50 -17.21 -5.25
C PRO A 395 19.98 -18.35 -6.17
N PHE A 396 19.28 -18.58 -7.29
CA PHE A 396 19.62 -19.68 -8.20
C PHE A 396 21.07 -19.68 -8.69
N ALA A 397 21.65 -18.50 -8.95
CA ALA A 397 23.04 -18.40 -9.37
C ALA A 397 23.99 -19.01 -8.33
N GLU A 398 23.75 -18.72 -7.04
CA GLU A 398 24.52 -19.26 -5.94
C GLU A 398 24.22 -20.76 -5.70
N ALA A 399 22.95 -21.17 -5.87
CA ALA A 399 22.55 -22.57 -5.77
C ALA A 399 23.32 -23.45 -6.77
N ILE A 400 23.52 -22.96 -8.00
CA ILE A 400 24.28 -23.67 -9.04
C ILE A 400 25.74 -23.87 -8.58
N ASP A 401 26.37 -22.83 -8.06
CA ASP A 401 27.75 -22.91 -7.56
C ASP A 401 27.86 -23.90 -6.40
N ILE A 402 26.96 -23.83 -5.42
CA ILE A 402 26.93 -24.72 -4.25
C ILE A 402 26.74 -26.19 -4.64
N VAL A 403 25.78 -26.49 -5.51
CA VAL A 403 25.49 -27.87 -5.96
C VAL A 403 26.64 -28.41 -6.83
N THR A 404 27.30 -27.54 -7.60
CA THR A 404 28.48 -27.90 -8.41
C THR A 404 29.68 -28.22 -7.53
N GLU A 405 29.92 -27.44 -6.47
CA GLU A 405 31.02 -27.66 -5.52
C GLU A 405 30.76 -28.84 -4.59
N ASN A 406 29.50 -29.08 -4.22
CA ASN A 406 29.11 -30.18 -3.33
C ASN A 406 27.90 -30.97 -3.86
N PRO A 407 28.13 -32.05 -4.62
CA PRO A 407 27.06 -32.87 -5.21
C PRO A 407 26.14 -33.59 -4.21
N SER A 408 26.49 -33.60 -2.91
CA SER A 408 25.62 -34.15 -1.86
C SER A 408 24.47 -33.22 -1.48
N ILE A 409 24.58 -31.94 -1.82
CA ILE A 409 23.53 -30.94 -1.66
C ILE A 409 22.73 -30.88 -2.95
N GLN A 410 21.40 -30.91 -2.83
CA GLN A 410 20.48 -30.86 -3.96
C GLN A 410 19.47 -29.74 -3.75
N VAL A 411 18.96 -29.17 -4.82
CA VAL A 411 17.80 -28.27 -4.75
C VAL A 411 16.57 -29.12 -4.48
N THR A 412 15.89 -28.86 -3.36
CA THR A 412 14.70 -29.60 -2.94
C THR A 412 13.41 -28.89 -3.29
N ASP A 413 13.42 -27.55 -3.26
CA ASP A 413 12.23 -26.74 -3.50
C ASP A 413 12.61 -25.33 -4.02
N GLN A 414 11.61 -24.52 -4.35
CA GLN A 414 11.78 -23.11 -4.73
C GLN A 414 10.81 -22.24 -3.92
N THR A 415 11.26 -21.05 -3.52
CA THR A 415 10.43 -20.13 -2.75
C THR A 415 10.50 -18.72 -3.33
N LEU A 416 9.39 -18.00 -3.21
CA LEU A 416 9.31 -16.60 -3.60
C LEU A 416 9.71 -15.73 -2.40
N VAL A 417 10.69 -14.85 -2.61
CA VAL A 417 11.18 -13.92 -1.59
C VAL A 417 10.82 -12.50 -2.00
N TYR A 418 9.92 -11.88 -1.24
CA TYR A 418 9.56 -10.47 -1.41
C TYR A 418 10.65 -9.56 -0.83
N LYS A 419 10.82 -8.38 -1.42
CA LYS A 419 11.79 -7.36 -0.99
C LYS A 419 11.10 -6.02 -0.75
N ASP A 420 11.78 -5.12 -0.04
CA ASP A 420 11.21 -3.83 0.38
C ASP A 420 10.62 -3.02 -0.79
N LYS A 421 11.25 -3.05 -1.98
CA LYS A 421 10.73 -2.28 -3.12
C LYS A 421 9.38 -2.75 -3.61
N PHE A 422 9.08 -4.04 -3.46
CA PHE A 422 7.77 -4.58 -3.78
C PHE A 422 6.74 -4.14 -2.75
N LEU A 423 7.06 -4.26 -1.45
CA LEU A 423 6.15 -3.89 -0.35
C LEU A 423 5.87 -2.38 -0.30
N ASN A 424 6.81 -1.56 -0.77
CA ASN A 424 6.64 -0.11 -0.86
C ASN A 424 6.02 0.34 -2.19
N SER A 425 5.82 -0.57 -3.14
CA SER A 425 5.28 -0.22 -4.44
C SER A 425 3.84 0.29 -4.36
N THR A 426 3.46 1.27 -5.19
CA THR A 426 2.06 1.71 -5.29
C THR A 426 1.12 0.57 -5.69
N PHE A 427 1.59 -0.39 -6.50
CA PHE A 427 0.84 -1.61 -6.75
C PHE A 427 0.54 -2.39 -5.46
N PHE A 428 1.54 -2.65 -4.62
CA PHE A 428 1.33 -3.37 -3.37
C PHE A 428 0.41 -2.60 -2.41
N ARG A 429 0.60 -1.28 -2.27
CA ARG A 429 -0.27 -0.44 -1.42
C ARG A 429 -1.72 -0.45 -1.92
N ALA A 430 -1.93 -0.44 -3.24
CA ALA A 430 -3.27 -0.53 -3.82
C ALA A 430 -3.90 -1.92 -3.69
N PHE A 431 -3.12 -2.98 -3.90
CA PHE A 431 -3.63 -4.35 -4.02
C PHE A 431 -3.74 -5.09 -2.67
N ILE A 432 -2.82 -4.82 -1.73
CA ILE A 432 -2.78 -5.44 -0.40
C ILE A 432 -2.89 -4.39 0.72
N GLY A 433 -2.14 -3.29 0.62
CA GLY A 433 -2.13 -2.21 1.61
C GLY A 433 -0.88 -2.14 2.47
N TRP A 434 -0.68 -3.13 3.32
CA TRP A 434 0.35 -3.11 4.36
C TRP A 434 1.10 -4.45 4.43
N SER A 435 2.26 -4.43 5.06
CA SER A 435 3.23 -5.52 5.12
C SER A 435 3.79 -5.73 6.52
N ALA A 436 4.46 -6.87 6.76
CA ALA A 436 5.05 -7.16 8.06
C ALA A 436 6.03 -6.06 8.57
N PRO A 437 6.92 -5.50 7.72
CA PRO A 437 7.78 -4.39 8.15
C PRO A 437 7.02 -3.13 8.62
N ASP A 438 5.81 -2.86 8.09
CA ASP A 438 5.01 -1.69 8.48
C ASP A 438 4.57 -1.73 9.96
N ILE A 439 4.53 -2.93 10.56
CA ILE A 439 4.20 -3.15 11.97
C ILE A 439 5.42 -3.55 12.82
N GLY A 440 6.62 -3.42 12.26
CA GLY A 440 7.88 -3.73 12.93
C GLY A 440 8.17 -5.23 13.05
N ARG A 441 7.61 -6.04 12.15
CA ARG A 441 7.91 -7.48 12.01
C ARG A 441 8.89 -7.75 10.88
N ASP A 442 9.46 -8.94 10.87
CA ASP A 442 10.36 -9.38 9.81
C ASP A 442 9.57 -9.64 8.52
N ILE A 443 10.16 -9.34 7.37
CA ILE A 443 9.53 -9.55 6.05
C ILE A 443 9.12 -11.01 5.81
N SER A 444 9.82 -11.97 6.43
CA SER A 444 9.51 -13.39 6.37
C SER A 444 8.20 -13.79 7.04
N ASP A 445 7.62 -12.94 7.90
CA ASP A 445 6.28 -13.17 8.49
C ASP A 445 5.15 -13.10 7.45
N GLY A 446 5.46 -12.60 6.26
CA GLY A 446 4.65 -12.73 5.06
C GLY A 446 3.74 -11.55 4.73
N ILE A 447 2.69 -11.82 3.96
CA ILE A 447 1.80 -10.82 3.36
C ILE A 447 0.35 -11.13 3.75
N PRO A 448 -0.42 -10.13 4.24
CA PRO A 448 -1.82 -10.30 4.61
C PRO A 448 -2.66 -10.95 3.49
N GLY A 449 -3.39 -12.00 3.84
CA GLY A 449 -4.26 -12.74 2.91
C GLY A 449 -3.54 -13.56 1.83
N ILE A 450 -2.20 -13.63 1.84
CA ILE A 450 -1.42 -14.30 0.77
C ILE A 450 -0.49 -15.38 1.33
N TYR A 451 0.44 -15.02 2.22
CA TYR A 451 1.54 -15.90 2.61
C TYR A 451 2.02 -15.60 4.05
N GLY A 452 2.65 -16.60 4.68
CA GLY A 452 3.29 -16.48 5.98
C GLY A 452 2.31 -16.45 7.16
N THR A 453 2.84 -16.21 8.36
CA THR A 453 2.09 -16.15 9.62
C THR A 453 0.99 -15.10 9.57
N ILE A 454 1.29 -13.91 9.03
CA ILE A 454 0.32 -12.82 8.90
C ILE A 454 -0.76 -13.15 7.86
N GLY A 455 -0.39 -13.86 6.78
CA GLY A 455 -1.33 -14.27 5.75
C GLY A 455 -2.46 -15.18 6.25
N GLN A 456 -2.23 -15.91 7.35
CA GLN A 456 -3.20 -16.81 7.98
C GLN A 456 -4.03 -16.16 9.09
N ASP A 457 -3.66 -14.96 9.55
CA ASP A 457 -4.33 -14.27 10.64
C ASP A 457 -5.52 -13.45 10.13
N GLN A 458 -6.74 -13.98 10.36
CA GLN A 458 -7.98 -13.31 9.95
C GLN A 458 -8.26 -12.01 10.72
N SER A 459 -7.57 -11.77 11.85
CA SER A 459 -7.70 -10.52 12.60
C SER A 459 -6.92 -9.36 11.97
N LEU A 460 -6.05 -9.67 11.01
CA LEU A 460 -5.15 -8.76 10.30
C LEU A 460 -5.46 -8.77 8.78
N PRO A 461 -6.62 -8.21 8.35
CA PRO A 461 -7.01 -8.24 6.95
C PRO A 461 -6.14 -7.32 6.08
N PRO A 462 -6.07 -7.56 4.75
CA PRO A 462 -5.59 -6.57 3.80
C PRO A 462 -6.40 -5.27 3.90
N LEU A 463 -5.73 -4.12 3.77
CA LEU A 463 -6.34 -2.79 3.85
C LEU A 463 -5.96 -1.99 2.59
N PHE A 464 -6.73 -2.13 1.52
CA PHE A 464 -6.39 -1.58 0.20
C PHE A 464 -6.27 -0.04 0.24
N GLY A 465 -5.11 0.50 -0.15
CA GLY A 465 -4.81 1.92 -0.02
C GLY A 465 -4.31 2.34 1.37
N TRP A 466 -3.83 1.40 2.18
CA TRP A 466 -3.33 1.67 3.54
C TRP A 466 -2.29 2.78 3.57
N ASN A 467 -2.51 3.76 4.46
CA ASN A 467 -1.63 4.89 4.70
C ASN A 467 -1.36 5.74 3.44
N MET A 468 -2.29 5.71 2.48
CA MET A 468 -2.32 6.63 1.33
C MET A 468 -3.34 7.74 1.65
N THR A 469 -2.88 8.98 1.78
CA THR A 469 -3.74 10.12 2.14
C THR A 469 -4.67 10.53 1.01
N HIS A 470 -4.18 10.50 -0.22
CA HIS A 470 -4.87 10.99 -1.42
C HIS A 470 -5.51 9.86 -2.22
N PHE A 471 -5.06 8.62 -2.06
CA PHE A 471 -5.67 7.49 -2.75
C PHE A 471 -6.58 6.68 -1.84
N LYS A 472 -7.80 6.44 -2.30
CA LYS A 472 -8.78 5.62 -1.60
C LYS A 472 -9.36 4.55 -2.51
N MET A 473 -9.52 3.33 -1.98
CA MET A 473 -10.19 2.26 -2.71
C MET A 473 -11.68 2.60 -2.86
N VAL A 474 -12.15 2.62 -4.10
CA VAL A 474 -13.53 2.96 -4.47
C VAL A 474 -14.28 1.78 -5.08
N HIS A 475 -13.56 0.78 -5.56
CA HIS A 475 -14.14 -0.48 -6.02
C HIS A 475 -13.17 -1.65 -5.78
N SER A 476 -13.71 -2.78 -5.35
CA SER A 476 -12.97 -4.03 -5.21
C SER A 476 -13.85 -5.23 -5.50
N ASN A 477 -13.31 -6.22 -6.19
CA ASN A 477 -13.97 -7.50 -6.45
C ASN A 477 -12.98 -8.67 -6.31
N SER A 478 -13.25 -9.84 -6.90
CA SER A 478 -12.39 -11.02 -6.74
C SER A 478 -10.95 -10.84 -7.25
N GLY A 479 -10.73 -9.98 -8.26
CA GLY A 479 -9.44 -9.87 -8.95
C GLY A 479 -8.96 -8.44 -9.20
N LEU A 480 -9.77 -7.42 -8.91
CA LEU A 480 -9.47 -6.03 -9.23
C LEU A 480 -9.62 -5.12 -8.01
N ARG A 481 -8.72 -4.15 -7.88
CA ARG A 481 -8.81 -3.01 -6.96
C ARG A 481 -8.73 -1.73 -7.78
N ILE A 482 -9.70 -0.84 -7.63
CA ILE A 482 -9.67 0.49 -8.23
C ILE A 482 -9.57 1.49 -7.09
N LEU A 483 -8.52 2.30 -7.13
CA LEU A 483 -8.30 3.43 -6.23
C LEU A 483 -8.61 4.72 -6.98
N LYS A 484 -9.22 5.67 -6.29
CA LYS A 484 -9.42 7.04 -6.76
C LYS A 484 -8.52 7.99 -5.98
N TYR A 485 -7.88 8.91 -6.69
CA TYR A 485 -7.13 10.02 -6.17
C TYR A 485 -8.07 11.19 -5.84
N TYR A 486 -7.88 11.79 -4.66
CA TYR A 486 -8.57 12.96 -4.17
C TYR A 486 -7.57 14.07 -3.84
N ASP A 487 -7.91 15.32 -4.15
CA ASP A 487 -7.15 16.50 -3.70
C ASP A 487 -7.28 16.70 -2.17
N CYS A 488 -8.27 16.01 -1.58
CA CYS A 488 -8.67 15.96 -0.19
C CYS A 488 -9.32 17.24 0.34
N ALA A 489 -10.21 17.05 1.31
CA ALA A 489 -10.73 18.10 2.18
C ALA A 489 -9.87 18.20 3.45
N THR A 490 -9.97 19.31 4.16
CA THR A 490 -9.26 19.53 5.43
C THR A 490 -10.24 19.53 6.58
N ILE A 491 -10.08 18.61 7.53
CA ILE A 491 -10.74 18.69 8.83
C ILE A 491 -9.77 19.33 9.81
N TYR A 492 -10.19 20.40 10.46
CA TYR A 492 -9.42 21.05 11.52
C TYR A 492 -10.31 21.34 12.72
N GLY A 493 -9.70 21.55 13.88
CA GLY A 493 -10.45 21.87 15.09
C GLY A 493 -9.57 21.73 16.32
N THR A 494 -10.21 21.69 17.48
CA THR A 494 -9.58 21.50 18.78
C THR A 494 -10.08 20.23 19.46
N ILE A 495 -9.19 19.55 20.18
CA ILE A 495 -9.53 18.43 21.06
C ILE A 495 -9.32 18.86 22.50
N SER A 496 -10.39 18.88 23.29
CA SER A 496 -10.36 19.30 24.69
C SER A 496 -11.31 18.48 25.56
N THR A 497 -11.20 18.64 26.87
CA THR A 497 -12.23 18.17 27.81
C THR A 497 -13.45 19.11 27.79
N PRO A 498 -14.60 18.72 28.38
CA PRO A 498 -15.76 19.61 28.52
C PRO A 498 -15.44 20.92 29.26
N ASN A 499 -14.40 20.93 30.09
CA ASN A 499 -13.96 22.09 30.87
C ASN A 499 -12.96 22.98 30.11
N GLY A 500 -12.55 22.58 28.90
CA GLY A 500 -11.65 23.34 28.03
C GLY A 500 -10.16 23.00 28.19
N ASP A 501 -9.79 21.97 28.96
CA ASP A 501 -8.40 21.53 29.04
C ASP A 501 -8.00 20.86 27.71
N PRO A 502 -6.94 21.33 27.03
CA PRO A 502 -6.53 20.83 25.73
C PRO A 502 -5.87 19.45 25.83
N VAL A 503 -6.20 18.57 24.87
CA VAL A 503 -5.56 17.27 24.72
C VAL A 503 -4.36 17.41 23.79
N ALA A 504 -3.19 17.59 24.39
CA ALA A 504 -1.93 17.73 23.65
C ALA A 504 -1.31 16.36 23.31
N ASN A 505 -0.61 16.30 22.16
CA ASN A 505 0.15 15.13 21.73
C ASN A 505 -0.67 13.84 21.55
N ALA A 506 -1.94 13.97 21.14
CA ALA A 506 -2.80 12.87 20.74
C ALA A 506 -2.76 12.64 19.23
N ASN A 507 -2.72 11.38 18.82
CA ASN A 507 -2.78 10.98 17.43
C ASN A 507 -4.23 10.95 16.95
N VAL A 508 -4.52 11.75 15.93
CA VAL A 508 -5.80 11.81 15.21
C VAL A 508 -5.63 11.07 13.90
N THR A 509 -6.29 9.92 13.78
CA THR A 509 -6.23 9.06 12.58
C THR A 509 -7.57 9.05 11.86
N VAL A 510 -7.54 9.23 10.55
CA VAL A 510 -8.70 9.14 9.67
C VAL A 510 -8.79 7.73 9.10
N LEU A 511 -9.94 7.11 9.28
CA LEU A 511 -10.30 5.81 8.73
C LEU A 511 -11.48 5.96 7.76
N ASP A 512 -11.45 5.27 6.62
CA ASP A 512 -12.59 5.21 5.70
C ASP A 512 -13.71 4.25 6.17
N GLU A 513 -14.74 4.06 5.32
CA GLU A 513 -15.84 3.14 5.59
C GLU A 513 -15.40 1.66 5.75
N ASN A 514 -14.26 1.29 5.17
CA ASN A 514 -13.66 -0.04 5.27
C ASN A 514 -12.64 -0.12 6.42
N LYS A 515 -12.55 0.94 7.24
CA LYS A 515 -11.59 1.12 8.33
C LYS A 515 -10.13 1.14 7.85
N VAL A 516 -9.86 1.53 6.60
CA VAL A 516 -8.52 1.75 6.06
C VAL A 516 -8.01 3.12 6.55
N PRO A 517 -6.85 3.21 7.20
CA PRO A 517 -6.27 4.48 7.61
C PRO A 517 -5.67 5.24 6.42
N HIS A 518 -5.97 6.53 6.32
CA HIS A 518 -5.48 7.41 5.25
C HIS A 518 -4.42 8.41 5.71
N ALA A 519 -4.64 9.02 6.88
CA ALA A 519 -3.75 10.02 7.45
C ALA A 519 -3.77 9.96 8.97
N THR A 520 -2.66 10.35 9.58
CA THR A 520 -2.51 10.53 11.03
C THR A 520 -1.77 11.83 11.29
N VAL A 521 -2.29 12.65 12.19
CA VAL A 521 -1.63 13.86 12.69
C VAL A 521 -1.61 13.86 14.21
N THR A 522 -0.70 14.62 14.81
CA THR A 522 -0.60 14.73 16.27
C THR A 522 -1.09 16.11 16.70
N THR A 523 -1.91 16.19 17.75
CA THR A 523 -2.41 17.47 18.27
C THR A 523 -1.30 18.34 18.83
N GLU A 524 -1.43 19.65 18.63
CA GLU A 524 -0.54 20.66 19.21
C GLU A 524 -0.75 20.81 20.72
N ALA A 525 0.09 21.61 21.39
CA ALA A 525 0.02 21.83 22.84
C ALA A 525 -1.30 22.46 23.30
N ASP A 526 -1.97 23.20 22.43
CA ASP A 526 -3.30 23.79 22.67
C ASP A 526 -4.45 22.90 22.18
N GLY A 527 -4.17 21.64 21.81
CA GLY A 527 -5.18 20.66 21.38
C GLY A 527 -5.61 20.82 19.92
N LYS A 528 -5.04 21.74 19.15
CA LYS A 528 -5.38 21.91 17.73
C LYS A 528 -4.91 20.75 16.88
N TYR A 529 -5.67 20.45 15.83
CA TYR A 529 -5.28 19.53 14.76
C TYR A 529 -5.78 20.02 13.40
N SER A 530 -5.12 19.55 12.35
CA SER A 530 -5.52 19.74 10.95
C SER A 530 -5.11 18.52 10.16
N ILE A 531 -6.06 17.87 9.48
CA ILE A 531 -5.84 16.60 8.78
C ILE A 531 -6.55 16.57 7.42
N LEU A 532 -5.87 16.03 6.41
CA LEU A 532 -6.42 15.82 5.07
C LEU A 532 -7.25 14.54 5.02
N VAL A 533 -8.40 14.60 4.35
CA VAL A 533 -9.36 13.50 4.27
C VAL A 533 -9.92 13.29 2.84
N PRO A 534 -10.06 12.03 2.39
CA PRO A 534 -10.72 11.73 1.11
C PRO A 534 -12.26 11.81 1.24
N ALA A 535 -12.98 11.63 0.13
CA ALA A 535 -14.44 11.54 0.17
C ALA A 535 -14.92 10.25 0.87
N GLY A 536 -16.14 10.26 1.40
CA GLY A 536 -16.81 9.07 1.94
C GLY A 536 -17.35 9.24 3.35
N ASN A 537 -17.69 8.11 3.97
CA ASN A 537 -18.13 8.07 5.36
C ASN A 537 -16.94 7.72 6.26
N LEU A 538 -16.37 8.73 6.89
CA LEU A 538 -15.12 8.63 7.63
C LEU A 538 -15.34 8.47 9.13
N THR A 539 -14.32 7.92 9.76
CA THR A 539 -14.16 7.84 11.21
C THR A 539 -12.88 8.56 11.63
N LEU A 540 -12.96 9.45 12.61
CA LEU A 540 -11.78 10.00 13.30
C LEU A 540 -11.56 9.24 14.61
N ALA A 541 -10.42 8.58 14.73
CA ALA A 541 -9.98 7.94 15.95
C ALA A 541 -8.89 8.79 16.61
N VAL A 542 -9.15 9.24 17.83
CA VAL A 542 -8.18 10.00 18.64
C VAL A 542 -7.62 9.05 19.68
N SER A 543 -6.30 8.88 19.70
CA SER A 543 -5.62 7.95 20.61
C SER A 543 -4.30 8.51 21.12
N MET A 544 -3.83 7.98 22.25
CA MET A 544 -2.58 8.35 22.89
C MET A 544 -1.81 7.13 23.37
N GLY A 545 -0.53 7.31 23.64
CA GLY A 545 0.36 6.23 24.05
C GLY A 545 1.00 5.53 22.85
N TYR A 546 1.48 4.31 23.07
CA TYR A 546 2.25 3.55 22.09
C TYR A 546 1.42 2.38 21.55
N PRO A 547 1.49 2.09 20.23
CA PRO A 547 0.84 0.90 19.68
C PRO A 547 1.66 -0.35 20.02
N GLU A 548 1.11 -1.20 20.88
CA GLU A 548 1.75 -2.45 21.31
C GLU A 548 1.27 -3.63 20.45
N ALA A 549 -0.03 -3.72 20.21
CA ALA A 549 -0.62 -4.79 19.42
C ALA A 549 -0.50 -4.51 17.90
N ASP A 550 -0.36 -5.58 17.10
CA ASP A 550 -0.31 -5.42 15.63
C ASP A 550 -1.56 -4.74 15.09
N ARG A 551 -2.71 -5.03 15.70
CA ARG A 551 -3.99 -4.40 15.34
C ARG A 551 -3.94 -2.87 15.51
N GLU A 552 -3.33 -2.38 16.58
CA GLU A 552 -3.18 -0.95 16.83
C GLU A 552 -2.26 -0.31 15.77
N LYS A 553 -1.17 -0.98 15.43
CA LYS A 553 -0.21 -0.52 14.41
C LYS A 553 -0.86 -0.44 13.02
N ILE A 554 -1.64 -1.45 12.61
CA ILE A 554 -2.32 -1.43 11.30
C ILE A 554 -3.41 -0.38 11.23
N PHE A 555 -4.15 -0.10 12.31
CA PHE A 555 -5.18 0.94 12.30
C PHE A 555 -4.62 2.33 12.64
N LYS A 556 -3.30 2.45 12.83
CA LYS A 556 -2.61 3.70 13.23
C LYS A 556 -3.25 4.32 14.48
N THR A 557 -3.66 3.48 15.41
CA THR A 557 -4.17 3.88 16.73
C THR A 557 -3.18 3.45 17.81
N SER A 558 -3.31 4.00 19.01
CA SER A 558 -2.52 3.58 20.17
C SER A 558 -3.35 2.75 21.16
N ASN A 559 -2.69 2.21 22.18
CA ASN A 559 -3.29 1.42 23.26
C ASN A 559 -4.34 2.14 24.12
N ASN A 560 -4.44 3.48 24.02
CA ASN A 560 -5.45 4.26 24.70
C ASN A 560 -6.25 5.09 23.67
N ILE A 561 -7.46 4.65 23.35
CA ILE A 561 -8.39 5.38 22.48
C ILE A 561 -9.19 6.35 23.34
N LEU A 562 -9.09 7.64 23.05
CA LEU A 562 -9.77 8.70 23.80
C LEU A 562 -11.20 8.93 23.28
N ILE A 563 -11.36 8.94 21.96
CA ILE A 563 -12.66 9.07 21.30
C ILE A 563 -12.60 8.49 19.89
N THR A 564 -13.72 7.91 19.44
CA THR A 564 -13.94 7.54 18.04
C THR A 564 -15.18 8.27 17.53
N LYS A 565 -14.98 9.22 16.61
CA LYS A 565 -16.06 9.97 15.97
C LYS A 565 -16.37 9.35 14.62
N GLU A 566 -17.48 8.63 14.55
CA GLU A 566 -17.98 8.01 13.30
C GLU A 566 -18.98 8.91 12.58
N ASN A 567 -19.32 8.54 11.33
CA ASN A 567 -20.32 9.21 10.50
C ASN A 567 -19.95 10.63 10.07
N ILE A 568 -18.67 10.87 9.80
CA ILE A 568 -18.20 12.12 9.20
C ILE A 568 -18.31 11.99 7.69
N ILE A 569 -19.32 12.63 7.11
CA ILE A 569 -19.59 12.54 5.66
C ILE A 569 -18.84 13.65 4.94
N ILE A 570 -17.91 13.26 4.07
CA ILE A 570 -17.21 14.14 3.13
C ILE A 570 -17.73 13.84 1.74
N SER A 571 -18.32 14.84 1.09
CA SER A 571 -18.79 14.70 -0.30
C SER A 571 -17.63 14.64 -1.29
N GLU A 572 -17.90 14.05 -2.47
CA GLU A 572 -16.98 14.04 -3.60
C GLU A 572 -16.57 15.48 -3.97
N GLU A 573 -17.52 16.41 -4.06
CA GLU A 573 -17.24 17.80 -4.42
C GLU A 573 -16.33 18.50 -3.40
N GLN A 574 -16.47 18.19 -2.10
CA GLN A 574 -15.58 18.74 -1.08
C GLN A 574 -14.17 18.16 -1.18
N ALA A 575 -14.04 16.85 -1.34
CA ALA A 575 -12.73 16.20 -1.44
C ALA A 575 -12.01 16.50 -2.77
N MET A 576 -12.74 16.88 -3.81
CA MET A 576 -12.22 17.36 -5.09
C MET A 576 -12.06 18.89 -5.12
N ARG A 577 -12.26 19.58 -4.00
CA ARG A 577 -12.18 21.05 -3.87
C ARG A 577 -13.03 21.83 -4.87
N GLN A 578 -14.14 21.24 -5.28
CA GLN A 578 -15.19 21.86 -6.11
C GLN A 578 -16.27 22.54 -5.24
N ALA A 579 -16.23 22.31 -3.93
CA ALA A 579 -17.04 22.95 -2.89
C ALA A 579 -16.13 23.34 -1.70
N PRO A 580 -16.60 24.15 -0.72
CA PRO A 580 -15.83 24.47 0.48
C PRO A 580 -15.33 23.22 1.19
N SER A 581 -14.01 23.04 1.19
CA SER A 581 -13.30 21.83 1.60
C SER A 581 -12.75 21.90 3.03
N ASP A 582 -12.86 23.06 3.70
CA ASP A 582 -12.40 23.28 5.06
C ASP A 582 -13.54 23.04 6.05
N ILE A 583 -13.36 22.09 6.96
CA ILE A 583 -14.39 21.61 7.88
C ILE A 583 -13.88 21.78 9.31
N ASN A 584 -14.54 22.67 10.06
CA ASN A 584 -14.27 22.84 11.49
C ASN A 584 -15.01 21.76 12.29
N LEU A 585 -14.28 20.97 13.05
CA LEU A 585 -14.80 19.92 13.92
C LEU A 585 -14.02 19.89 15.24
N ASP A 586 -14.62 20.46 16.29
CA ASP A 586 -14.12 20.30 17.64
C ASP A 586 -14.54 18.94 18.22
N LEU A 587 -13.64 18.29 18.96
CA LEU A 587 -13.87 17.00 19.60
C LEU A 587 -13.71 17.13 21.12
N GLU A 588 -14.68 16.58 21.84
CA GLU A 588 -14.65 16.55 23.30
C GLU A 588 -14.28 15.14 23.77
N VAL A 589 -13.28 15.02 24.64
CA VAL A 589 -12.88 13.74 25.25
C VAL A 589 -13.36 13.66 26.69
N GLU A 590 -13.60 12.45 27.19
CA GLU A 590 -13.95 12.26 28.59
C GLU A 590 -12.81 12.74 29.50
N ALA A 591 -13.16 13.62 30.44
CA ALA A 591 -12.22 14.14 31.42
C ALA A 591 -11.86 13.08 32.46
N ALA A 592 -10.64 13.21 33.00
CA ALA A 592 -10.16 12.41 34.11
C ALA A 592 -10.17 13.23 35.42
N SER A 593 -9.98 12.54 36.54
CA SER A 593 -9.79 13.17 37.83
C SER A 593 -8.66 12.53 38.64
N ILE A 594 -7.98 13.35 39.44
CA ILE A 594 -6.98 12.92 40.42
C ILE A 594 -7.44 13.43 41.78
N SER A 595 -7.71 12.53 42.71
CA SER A 595 -7.97 12.85 44.11
C SER A 595 -6.91 12.22 45.00
N SER A 596 -6.48 12.94 46.03
CA SER A 596 -5.53 12.41 46.99
C SER A 596 -5.63 13.12 48.33
N ARG A 597 -4.88 12.61 49.30
CA ARG A 597 -4.75 13.14 50.65
C ARG A 597 -3.29 13.38 50.99
N LEU A 598 -2.97 14.60 51.41
CA LEU A 598 -1.64 15.00 51.84
C LEU A 598 -1.50 14.89 53.36
N TYR A 599 -0.52 14.12 53.83
CA TYR A 599 -0.29 13.87 55.26
C TYR A 599 1.19 13.56 55.55
N TRP A 600 1.56 13.57 56.83
CA TRP A 600 2.89 13.13 57.30
C TRP A 600 2.93 11.62 57.50
N ASP A 601 3.62 10.91 56.61
CA ASP A 601 3.83 9.46 56.68
C ASP A 601 4.95 9.14 57.68
N SER A 602 4.55 9.06 58.95
CA SER A 602 5.49 9.04 60.07
C SER A 602 6.06 7.65 60.38
N ASP A 603 5.40 6.59 59.93
CA ASP A 603 5.84 5.19 60.06
C ASP A 603 6.26 4.56 58.72
N LYS A 604 6.14 5.30 57.61
CA LYS A 604 6.71 5.00 56.30
C LYS A 604 6.08 3.79 55.63
N ASP A 605 4.80 3.56 55.89
CA ASP A 605 4.04 2.47 55.29
C ASP A 605 3.24 2.91 54.04
N GLY A 606 3.13 4.22 53.81
CA GLY A 606 2.46 4.81 52.66
C GLY A 606 0.93 4.73 52.70
N GLU A 607 0.32 4.43 53.85
CA GLU A 607 -1.13 4.46 54.07
C GLU A 607 -1.50 5.55 55.10
N PHE A 608 -2.76 6.02 55.11
CA PHE A 608 -3.22 6.94 56.15
C PHE A 608 -3.75 6.21 57.39
N GLY A 609 -2.97 6.14 58.46
CA GLY A 609 -3.24 5.47 59.73
C GLY A 609 -3.77 6.37 60.86
N ALA A 610 -3.82 5.81 62.07
CA ALA A 610 -4.38 6.49 63.25
C ALA A 610 -3.42 7.50 63.90
N ASP A 611 -2.12 7.36 63.65
CA ASP A 611 -1.04 8.14 64.28
C ASP A 611 -0.46 9.21 63.36
N GLU A 612 -1.01 9.36 62.15
CA GLU A 612 -0.54 10.33 61.16
C GLU A 612 -1.40 11.60 61.13
N VAL A 613 -0.76 12.67 60.68
CA VAL A 613 -1.34 14.02 60.72
C VAL A 613 -1.50 14.52 59.29
N ALA A 614 -2.74 14.87 58.94
CA ALA A 614 -3.05 15.52 57.67
C ALA A 614 -2.40 16.91 57.57
N ILE A 615 -2.05 17.33 56.35
CA ILE A 615 -1.47 18.64 56.07
C ILE A 615 -2.51 19.51 55.34
N PRO A 616 -3.27 20.35 56.08
CA PRO A 616 -4.32 21.18 55.50
C PRO A 616 -3.78 22.50 54.91
N LEU A 617 -4.59 23.14 54.05
CA LEU A 617 -4.35 24.47 53.50
C LEU A 617 -3.08 24.63 52.64
N ILE A 618 -2.65 23.54 51.99
CA ILE A 618 -1.52 23.55 51.05
C ILE A 618 -2.03 23.65 49.63
N THR A 619 -1.44 24.56 48.84
CA THR A 619 -1.69 24.62 47.39
C THR A 619 -0.95 23.49 46.69
N VAL A 620 -1.72 22.64 45.99
CA VAL A 620 -1.23 21.55 45.17
C VAL A 620 -1.49 21.90 43.70
N GLU A 621 -0.51 21.62 42.85
CA GLU A 621 -0.55 21.88 41.42
C GLU A 621 -0.41 20.57 40.65
N ALA A 622 -1.31 20.29 39.72
CA ALA A 622 -1.17 19.24 38.72
C ALA A 622 -0.84 19.88 37.36
N LYS A 623 0.40 19.67 36.90
CA LYS A 623 0.89 20.17 35.62
C LYS A 623 0.85 19.08 34.55
N ASN A 624 0.12 19.31 33.46
CA ASN A 624 0.21 18.48 32.27
C ASN A 624 1.54 18.77 31.55
N ILE A 625 2.34 17.75 31.31
CA ILE A 625 3.71 17.89 30.80
C ILE A 625 3.74 18.32 29.33
N ARG A 626 2.72 17.95 28.55
CA ARG A 626 2.65 18.19 27.11
C ARG A 626 2.01 19.54 26.79
N SER A 627 0.84 19.83 27.37
CA SER A 627 0.15 21.11 27.14
C SER A 627 0.72 22.25 27.99
N GLY A 628 1.36 21.94 29.11
CA GLY A 628 1.85 22.92 30.08
C GLY A 628 0.75 23.52 30.96
N VAL A 629 -0.50 23.09 30.82
CA VAL A 629 -1.63 23.52 31.67
C VAL A 629 -1.39 23.11 33.12
N ILE A 630 -1.67 24.04 34.04
CA ILE A 630 -1.52 23.84 35.48
C ILE A 630 -2.91 23.98 36.11
N ASN A 631 -3.37 22.88 36.71
CA ASN A 631 -4.57 22.85 37.53
C ASN A 631 -4.17 22.96 39.00
N THR A 632 -4.90 23.72 39.80
CA THR A 632 -4.58 23.96 41.22
C THR A 632 -5.75 23.64 42.12
N ASP A 633 -5.45 23.07 43.29
CA ASP A 633 -6.41 22.86 44.37
C ASP A 633 -5.73 23.12 45.72
N THR A 634 -6.52 23.30 46.78
CA THR A 634 -6.01 23.52 48.14
C THR A 634 -6.50 22.42 49.06
N THR A 635 -5.58 21.81 49.81
CA THR A 635 -5.93 20.72 50.72
C THR A 635 -6.93 21.17 51.80
N ASP A 636 -7.97 20.36 52.03
CA ASP A 636 -9.01 20.64 53.03
C ASP A 636 -8.51 20.43 54.48
N SER A 637 -9.39 20.56 55.47
CA SER A 637 -9.03 20.36 56.89
C SER A 637 -8.54 18.94 57.22
N ASN A 638 -8.83 17.98 56.35
CA ASN A 638 -8.40 16.60 56.46
C ASN A 638 -7.23 16.29 55.52
N GLY A 639 -6.68 17.28 54.80
CA GLY A 639 -5.58 17.10 53.84
C GLY A 639 -6.02 16.63 52.45
N ASN A 640 -7.32 16.50 52.17
CA ASN A 640 -7.80 16.02 50.87
C ASN A 640 -7.73 17.12 49.81
N TYR A 641 -7.41 16.74 48.57
CA TYR A 641 -7.51 17.60 47.40
C TYR A 641 -7.99 16.79 46.19
N LYS A 642 -8.61 17.47 45.21
CA LYS A 642 -9.13 16.86 43.99
C LYS A 642 -9.00 17.78 42.78
N PHE A 643 -8.35 17.29 41.75
CA PHE A 643 -8.36 17.84 40.41
C PHE A 643 -9.45 17.16 39.57
N GLU A 644 -10.43 17.93 39.10
CA GLU A 644 -11.48 17.47 38.18
C GLU A 644 -11.28 18.07 36.79
N GLY A 645 -11.78 17.41 35.74
CA GLY A 645 -11.78 17.99 34.39
C GLY A 645 -10.47 17.85 33.62
N LEU A 646 -9.53 17.04 34.12
CA LEU A 646 -8.19 16.90 33.56
C LEU A 646 -8.25 16.26 32.17
N ALA A 647 -7.54 16.83 31.21
CA ALA A 647 -7.28 16.15 29.94
C ALA A 647 -6.48 14.86 30.20
N PRO A 648 -6.75 13.75 29.48
CA PRO A 648 -5.87 12.59 29.50
C PRO A 648 -4.43 12.99 29.17
N GLY A 649 -3.44 12.39 29.83
CA GLY A 649 -2.04 12.70 29.57
C GLY A 649 -1.09 12.45 30.73
N GLU A 650 0.14 12.94 30.56
CA GLU A 650 1.20 12.83 31.56
C GLU A 650 1.17 14.02 32.51
N TYR A 651 1.14 13.75 33.82
CA TYR A 651 1.04 14.78 34.86
C TYR A 651 2.17 14.70 35.86
N LYS A 652 2.60 15.88 36.33
CA LYS A 652 3.42 16.02 37.53
C LYS A 652 2.62 16.78 38.58
N VAL A 653 2.43 16.17 39.74
CA VAL A 653 1.73 16.77 40.89
C VAL A 653 2.77 17.26 41.88
N THR A 654 2.70 18.55 42.20
CA THR A 654 3.65 19.24 43.08
C THR A 654 2.92 20.05 44.13
N ALA A 655 3.56 20.30 45.26
CA ALA A 655 3.04 21.20 46.30
C ALA A 655 4.12 22.17 46.75
N VAL A 656 3.69 23.29 47.34
CA VAL A 656 4.58 24.23 48.03
C VAL A 656 4.18 24.30 49.49
N ILE A 657 5.07 23.83 50.38
CA ILE A 657 4.87 23.86 51.83
C ILE A 657 5.97 24.70 52.45
N ASP A 658 5.60 25.80 53.12
CA ASP A 658 6.55 26.71 53.77
C ASP A 658 7.74 27.11 52.89
N GLY A 659 7.50 27.36 51.59
CA GLY A 659 8.54 27.74 50.61
C GLY A 659 9.32 26.58 49.97
N HIS A 660 9.14 25.35 50.43
CA HIS A 660 9.74 24.16 49.84
C HIS A 660 8.89 23.65 48.67
N HIS A 661 9.52 23.39 47.52
CA HIS A 661 8.88 22.77 46.37
C HIS A 661 8.99 21.25 46.47
N LEU A 662 7.84 20.58 46.53
CA LEU A 662 7.75 19.13 46.70
C LEU A 662 7.15 18.48 45.47
N ASP A 663 7.78 17.40 45.00
CA ASP A 663 7.22 16.50 44.01
C ASP A 663 6.39 15.43 44.73
N LEU A 664 5.07 15.51 44.66
CA LEU A 664 4.18 14.55 45.31
C LEU A 664 4.08 13.26 44.50
N LYS A 665 3.68 13.39 43.23
CA LYS A 665 3.48 12.24 42.35
C LYS A 665 3.74 12.58 40.89
N SER A 666 4.12 11.57 40.11
CA SER A 666 4.28 11.68 38.65
C SER A 666 3.55 10.55 37.95
N TYR A 667 2.73 10.90 36.96
CA TYR A 667 1.94 10.01 36.12
C TYR A 667 2.54 10.06 34.71
N LEU A 668 3.56 9.24 34.45
CA LEU A 668 4.37 9.26 33.23
C LEU A 668 4.30 7.91 32.50
N GLY A 669 4.49 7.92 31.18
CA GLY A 669 4.58 6.69 30.38
C GLY A 669 3.34 5.81 30.55
N THR A 670 3.52 4.56 30.99
CA THR A 670 2.42 3.61 31.20
C THR A 670 1.48 3.98 32.35
N ALA A 671 1.90 4.88 33.24
CA ALA A 671 1.08 5.43 34.32
C ALA A 671 0.39 6.74 33.96
N ALA A 672 0.44 7.18 32.69
CA ALA A 672 -0.27 8.36 32.22
C ALA A 672 -1.79 8.21 32.41
N ILE A 673 -2.44 9.33 32.69
CA ILE A 673 -3.87 9.38 32.99
C ILE A 673 -4.68 9.13 31.70
N GLN A 674 -5.62 8.19 31.77
CA GLN A 674 -6.49 7.80 30.66
C GLN A 674 -7.81 8.59 30.65
N ALA A 675 -8.52 8.56 29.51
CA ALA A 675 -9.86 9.17 29.40
C ALA A 675 -10.85 8.52 30.38
N GLY A 676 -11.64 9.34 31.06
CA GLY A 676 -12.64 8.89 32.04
C GLY A 676 -12.04 8.23 33.29
N GLN A 677 -10.72 8.29 33.50
CA GLN A 677 -10.07 7.66 34.65
C GLN A 677 -10.19 8.51 35.91
N ASP A 678 -10.68 7.90 36.99
CA ASP A 678 -10.61 8.46 38.34
C ASP A 678 -9.45 7.82 39.10
N VAL A 679 -8.43 8.60 39.44
CA VAL A 679 -7.27 8.15 40.22
C VAL A 679 -7.43 8.62 41.66
N THR A 680 -7.41 7.67 42.59
CA THR A 680 -7.34 7.95 44.03
C THR A 680 -6.10 7.30 44.62
N VAL A 681 -5.24 8.10 45.23
CA VAL A 681 -4.02 7.66 45.92
C VAL A 681 -3.82 8.48 47.19
N ASP A 682 -3.00 7.98 48.11
CA ASP A 682 -2.58 8.70 49.30
C ASP A 682 -1.16 9.25 49.07
N ASP A 683 -0.92 10.53 49.36
CA ASP A 683 0.39 11.19 49.23
C ASP A 683 1.00 11.42 50.62
N GLY A 684 1.62 10.36 51.13
CA GLY A 684 2.40 10.40 52.36
C GLY A 684 3.74 11.13 52.17
N LEU A 685 3.98 12.18 52.93
CA LEU A 685 5.29 12.83 53.01
C LEU A 685 6.10 12.21 54.15
N GLU A 686 7.17 11.49 53.81
CA GLU A 686 8.13 11.02 54.80
C GLU A 686 8.83 12.21 55.48
N PRO A 687 8.68 12.39 56.81
CA PRO A 687 9.30 13.50 57.51
C PRO A 687 10.80 13.26 57.70
N GLY A 688 11.61 14.28 57.41
CA GLY A 688 12.99 14.36 57.88
C GLY A 688 13.06 14.70 59.36
N ALA A 689 14.16 14.31 60.01
CA ALA A 689 14.42 14.72 61.39
C ALA A 689 15.90 15.03 61.62
N ILE A 690 16.17 16.11 62.34
CA ILE A 690 17.49 16.46 62.87
C ILE A 690 17.42 16.37 64.38
N TRP A 691 18.19 15.46 64.95
CA TRP A 691 18.26 15.24 66.38
C TRP A 691 19.70 15.06 66.83
N GLY A 692 19.93 15.25 68.12
CA GLY A 692 21.25 15.12 68.69
C GLY A 692 21.22 14.90 70.18
N LYS A 693 22.30 14.31 70.66
CA LYS A 693 22.58 14.16 72.09
C LYS A 693 23.68 15.13 72.47
N PHE A 694 23.39 15.95 73.47
CA PHE A 694 24.39 16.79 74.08
C PHE A 694 25.20 15.95 75.07
N THR A 695 26.52 15.86 74.88
CA THR A 695 27.42 15.19 75.82
C THR A 695 28.22 16.23 76.59
N ASP A 696 27.92 16.37 77.88
CA ASP A 696 28.62 17.27 78.77
C ASP A 696 29.91 16.63 79.35
N GLU A 697 31.07 17.29 79.17
CA GLU A 697 32.33 16.98 79.86
C GLU A 697 32.61 17.96 81.03
N GLY A 698 31.60 18.27 81.84
CA GLY A 698 31.79 18.92 83.15
C GLY A 698 31.27 20.36 83.29
N LEU A 699 30.32 20.79 82.47
CA LEU A 699 29.65 22.10 82.52
C LEU A 699 28.53 22.16 83.57
N GLY A 700 27.95 21.03 83.98
CA GLY A 700 26.85 21.01 84.95
C GLY A 700 25.48 21.16 84.27
N SER A 701 24.47 21.68 84.98
CA SER A 701 23.10 21.83 84.45
C SER A 701 22.88 23.26 83.91
N GLU A 702 23.29 23.51 82.68
CA GLU A 702 23.09 24.79 81.98
C GLU A 702 21.89 24.75 81.04
N VAL A 703 21.30 25.90 80.76
CA VAL A 703 20.25 26.05 79.74
C VAL A 703 20.93 26.16 78.37
N VAL A 704 20.59 25.25 77.48
CA VAL A 704 21.09 25.18 76.10
C VAL A 704 19.92 25.47 75.16
N THR A 705 20.12 26.37 74.20
CA THR A 705 19.20 26.58 73.08
C THR A 705 19.86 26.13 71.79
N VAL A 706 19.19 25.24 71.07
CA VAL A 706 19.56 24.84 69.71
C VAL A 706 18.62 25.54 68.74
N SER A 707 19.18 26.33 67.81
CA SER A 707 18.46 26.95 66.70
C SER A 707 18.75 26.17 65.40
N LEU A 708 17.72 25.87 64.63
CA LEU A 708 17.80 25.30 63.29
C LEU A 708 17.34 26.36 62.29
N TYR A 709 18.21 26.76 61.37
CA TYR A 709 17.90 27.68 60.29
C TYR A 709 17.64 26.92 59.00
N ASP A 710 16.47 27.15 58.42
CA ASP A 710 16.07 26.62 57.12
C ASP A 710 16.43 27.62 56.03
N HIS A 711 17.35 27.23 55.14
CA HIS A 711 17.83 28.10 54.07
C HIS A 711 16.78 28.34 52.98
N THR A 712 15.74 27.52 52.90
CA THR A 712 14.72 27.57 51.84
C THR A 712 13.73 28.69 52.09
N ASN A 713 13.28 28.86 53.34
CA ASN A 713 12.30 29.87 53.74
C ASN A 713 12.83 30.92 54.70
N SER A 714 14.12 30.84 55.05
CA SER A 714 14.80 31.74 56.00
C SER A 714 14.17 31.75 57.40
N SER A 715 13.50 30.66 57.79
CA SER A 715 12.92 30.51 59.13
C SER A 715 13.94 29.96 60.13
N ILE A 716 13.72 30.28 61.41
CA ILE A 716 14.50 29.72 62.53
C ILE A 716 13.56 29.00 63.48
N SER A 717 13.85 27.73 63.74
CA SER A 717 13.18 26.92 64.77
C SER A 717 14.11 26.73 65.95
N GLU A 718 13.62 26.88 67.19
CA GLU A 718 14.46 26.76 68.38
C GLU A 718 13.93 25.69 69.36
N ARG A 719 14.87 25.05 70.07
CA ARG A 719 14.60 24.11 71.16
C ARG A 719 15.50 24.43 72.34
N THR A 720 14.91 24.66 73.50
CA THR A 720 15.64 24.98 74.73
C THR A 720 15.47 23.85 75.74
N PHE A 721 16.58 23.37 76.31
CA PHE A 721 16.61 22.27 77.27
C PHE A 721 17.77 22.45 78.26
N LEU A 722 17.76 21.70 79.37
CA LEU A 722 18.92 21.65 80.26
C LEU A 722 19.93 20.65 79.71
N SER A 723 21.23 20.99 79.72
CA SER A 723 22.34 20.12 79.27
C SER A 723 22.35 18.72 79.90
N SER A 724 21.74 18.57 81.08
CA SER A 724 21.61 17.31 81.83
C SER A 724 20.32 16.52 81.50
N SER A 725 19.41 17.09 80.71
CA SER A 725 18.10 16.54 80.43
C SER A 725 18.11 15.74 79.13
N TYR A 726 17.67 14.49 79.22
CA TYR A 726 17.45 13.61 78.09
C TYR A 726 16.01 13.11 78.13
N HIS A 727 15.40 12.99 76.96
CA HIS A 727 14.06 12.44 76.82
C HIS A 727 14.05 11.39 75.71
N MET A 728 13.04 10.53 75.76
CA MET A 728 12.75 9.61 74.66
C MET A 728 12.17 10.44 73.51
N SER A 729 12.84 10.41 72.36
CA SER A 729 12.49 11.23 71.19
C SER A 729 11.35 10.62 70.40
N GLU A 730 10.45 11.44 69.87
CA GLU A 730 9.48 11.01 68.84
C GLU A 730 10.13 10.82 67.46
N CYS A 731 11.38 11.27 67.28
CA CYS A 731 12.11 11.25 66.01
C CYS A 731 12.94 9.98 65.79
N ILE A 732 13.06 9.14 66.82
CA ILE A 732 13.76 7.86 66.77
C ILE A 732 12.74 6.81 67.16
N ARG A 733 12.04 6.24 66.18
CA ARG A 733 11.08 5.15 66.42
C ARG A 733 11.71 3.75 66.34
N ASP A 734 12.90 3.63 65.74
CA ASP A 734 13.53 2.32 65.43
C ASP A 734 14.55 1.80 66.47
N TYR A 735 14.99 2.62 67.44
CA TYR A 735 16.01 2.23 68.42
C TYR A 735 15.49 2.33 69.86
N ILE A 736 15.57 1.21 70.58
CA ILE A 736 14.92 0.99 71.89
C ILE A 736 15.62 1.73 73.06
N ASP A 737 16.77 2.40 72.87
CA ASP A 737 17.54 2.93 74.01
C ASP A 737 18.39 4.20 73.77
N ASP A 738 17.92 5.17 72.96
CA ASP A 738 18.65 6.43 72.75
C ASP A 738 17.87 7.65 73.24
N ALA A 739 18.20 8.09 74.45
CA ALA A 739 17.74 9.36 75.00
C ALA A 739 18.44 10.53 74.28
N VAL A 740 17.66 11.42 73.66
CA VAL A 740 18.16 12.61 72.94
C VAL A 740 18.05 13.87 73.79
N SER A 741 18.80 14.90 73.41
CA SER A 741 18.73 16.22 74.05
C SER A 741 17.83 17.18 73.28
N PHE A 742 17.84 17.13 71.95
CA PHE A 742 16.92 17.88 71.10
C PHE A 742 16.47 17.06 69.90
N CYS A 743 15.28 17.40 69.40
CA CYS A 743 14.83 16.97 68.08
C CYS A 743 14.00 18.04 67.37
N PHE A 744 14.27 18.17 66.07
CA PHE A 744 13.42 18.78 65.06
C PHE A 744 12.87 17.67 64.15
N ASN A 745 11.55 17.48 64.15
CA ASN A 745 10.81 16.53 63.32
C ASN A 745 10.07 17.23 62.19
N ASN A 746 9.47 16.45 61.28
CA ASN A 746 8.65 16.92 60.15
C ASN A 746 9.37 17.94 59.28
N LEU A 747 10.68 17.73 59.10
CA LEU A 747 11.50 18.57 58.24
C LEU A 747 11.29 18.16 56.78
N LEU A 748 11.09 19.15 55.93
CA LEU A 748 11.01 18.94 54.49
C LEU A 748 12.41 18.82 53.88
N PRO A 749 12.57 18.20 52.71
CA PRO A 749 13.87 18.15 52.02
C PRO A 749 14.43 19.57 51.76
N GLY A 750 15.63 19.87 52.26
CA GLY A 750 16.24 21.19 52.11
C GLY A 750 17.58 21.32 52.83
N GLU A 751 18.23 22.48 52.72
CA GLU A 751 19.47 22.78 53.43
C GLU A 751 19.17 23.42 54.80
N TYR A 752 19.72 22.83 55.86
CA TYR A 752 19.54 23.31 57.22
C TYR A 752 20.89 23.53 57.91
N THR A 753 21.03 24.64 58.62
CA THR A 753 22.18 24.89 59.51
C THR A 753 21.74 24.90 60.96
N LEU A 754 22.56 24.32 61.82
CA LEU A 754 22.29 24.23 63.25
C LEU A 754 23.25 25.15 64.01
N ARG A 755 22.73 25.82 65.04
CA ARG A 755 23.48 26.66 65.97
C ARG A 755 23.11 26.28 67.38
N MET A 756 24.08 26.28 68.29
CA MET A 756 23.86 26.06 69.70
C MET A 756 24.38 27.25 70.51
N ASP A 757 23.57 27.68 71.49
CA ASP A 757 23.83 28.83 72.35
C ASP A 757 23.52 28.49 73.83
N SER A 758 24.46 28.77 74.73
CA SER A 758 24.30 28.77 76.19
C SER A 758 24.99 30.00 76.80
N GLU A 759 24.74 30.31 78.07
CA GLU A 759 25.35 31.46 78.76
C GLU A 759 26.90 31.49 78.67
N ASN A 760 27.55 30.34 78.48
CA ASN A 760 29.02 30.19 78.45
C ASN A 760 29.58 29.53 77.17
N VAL A 761 28.74 29.03 76.25
CA VAL A 761 29.15 28.29 75.06
C VAL A 761 28.37 28.76 73.83
N PHE A 762 29.09 29.21 72.79
CA PHE A 762 28.51 29.59 71.51
C PHE A 762 29.16 28.79 70.38
N THR A 763 28.37 28.06 69.60
CA THR A 763 28.84 27.45 68.35
C THR A 763 28.43 28.34 67.17
N GLY A 764 29.32 28.50 66.17
CA GLY A 764 28.91 29.09 64.89
C GLY A 764 27.92 28.18 64.17
N TRP A 765 27.24 28.69 63.13
CA TRP A 765 26.39 27.86 62.28
C TRP A 765 27.20 26.74 61.65
N THR A 766 26.86 25.50 61.96
CA THR A 766 27.48 24.31 61.37
C THR A 766 26.52 23.70 60.35
N ASN A 767 27.04 23.46 59.15
CA ASN A 767 26.28 22.85 58.05
C ASN A 767 26.10 21.35 58.34
N ASN A 768 24.85 20.90 58.44
CA ASN A 768 24.53 19.48 58.30
C ASN A 768 23.93 19.33 56.91
N THR A 769 24.74 18.82 55.97
CA THR A 769 24.23 18.35 54.67
C THR A 769 23.51 17.02 54.84
#